data_AF-A0A3E0X1C0-F1
#
_entry.id   AF-A0A3E0X1C0-F1
#
_cell.length_a   1.000
_cell.length_b   1.000
_cell.length_c   1.000
_cell.angle_alpha   90.00
_cell.angle_beta   90.00
_cell.angle_gamma   90.00
#
_symmetry.space_group_name_H-M   'P 1'
#
loop_
_entity.id
_entity.type
_entity.pdbx_description
1 polymer ?
#
loop_
_entity_poly.entity_id
_entity_poly.type
_entity_poly.pdbx_seq_one_letter_code
_entity_poly.pdbx_strand_id
1 'polypeptide(L)'
;MSVSTTTNLAQRLLRELQDMGVSLSVEQGRNIRLRAPIGALDEGLVSAVRQQKADLIALLGQAGSPALAVNPEERLEPFPLTDIQRAYWLGRQKAFDLGETAIHFYSEVDTQGLDIERLERAWNKVIQRHDMLRAVVNTAGEQQVLAVVDPYPIEVHDLRCLAADERREILAAKREQLSHSARTTDDWPGFLIEVARLDDCTSRLYISVDLLHVDGASLLIVFEDWARFYDDETLSAAPLELTYRDYVLDEARQQNSARYQEDLAYWHEEVRRLPPAPALPTLPEADGGRFARRSFELSEADYQRLRSRAASLGVTPTILIMIAFAEVIRHWSKDLSFTLNVTLFNRLPVHPDVNKLVGDFTSMILLGIDHKEGETLAEKAVRLQAKLWGHLDHRTVSGVTVLGELNNYLKSGSATVMPVVFTSLLDLKGQGFSLDWLDKFGEVAYTLTQTPQVYLDHQVRETARGSLEASWDYIPAMFPDGMIEAMFSAYEKLLGQLIGSEALWQSTALCYTPEEQLAQFAMVNQTERVFANGSETLYSLFLKQAAQREAEPALIHSERSISYGELKHATAVLGEQLRGFNAGPNDIVAILLPKTWEQVVAVLGVHASGAAYLPIDPEQPPARVRYFLENSEAVALIAQPELLSDLELPEGLPTLTLDDEWFDTAQTKAATSYPSALPENLSHVIYTSGSTGAPKGVMVEHRNVVNRLLDINERYRIGPNDKILALTALHHDLSVYDIFGMLAAGGQIVIPDAPQRKDPAHWLDLLGKHQITLWNSVPAFLDMLLDFQDEHAGAKAAATLPSSLRWVILAGDWIPVTLPERLRRYRPDIQLVASGGPTETTIWDIFYHVDVVDPSWKSIPYGKPLTNSRYYILNKLLKPVPVWVPGEMYIAGAGVTRGYLNDPEKRPINTLCIRTRGSGSIVAAIWAVGCRTAPSSSSDETIFKSKYAGSVSSYRKSSIRRERIRKSNTPLPMSSSGVGNRAWCCSLFRTARVQTYRTRSSPPRKTILPKAEWR
;
A
#
# COMPACT_ATOMS: atom_id res chain seq x y z
N MET A 1 49.88 9.63 -51.64
CA MET A 1 49.16 9.13 -52.83
C MET A 1 48.76 7.65 -52.70
N SER A 2 48.14 7.22 -51.58
CA SER A 2 47.60 5.86 -51.42
C SER A 2 46.12 5.81 -51.01
N VAL A 3 45.47 6.96 -50.80
CA VAL A 3 44.07 7.06 -50.34
C VAL A 3 43.05 6.95 -51.50
N SER A 4 43.46 7.20 -52.74
CA SER A 4 42.54 7.24 -53.90
C SER A 4 42.10 5.88 -54.43
N THR A 5 42.83 4.80 -54.13
CA THR A 5 42.61 3.47 -54.73
C THR A 5 41.69 2.58 -53.89
N THR A 6 41.72 2.68 -52.55
CA THR A 6 40.88 1.89 -51.63
C THR A 6 39.43 2.38 -51.58
N THR A 7 39.20 3.70 -51.58
CA THR A 7 37.84 4.28 -51.61
C THR A 7 37.05 3.89 -52.87
N ASN A 8 37.73 3.68 -54.01
CA ASN A 8 37.09 3.22 -55.26
C ASN A 8 36.65 1.75 -55.18
N LEU A 9 37.39 0.92 -54.44
CA LEU A 9 37.08 -0.50 -54.23
C LEU A 9 35.87 -0.70 -53.31
N ALA A 10 35.80 0.03 -52.19
CA ALA A 10 34.66 -0.02 -51.27
C ALA A 10 33.36 0.50 -51.92
N GLN A 11 33.44 1.54 -52.77
CA GLN A 11 32.30 2.03 -53.54
C GLN A 11 31.79 1.04 -54.59
N ARG A 12 32.70 0.34 -55.30
CA ARG A 12 32.32 -0.72 -56.24
C ARG A 12 31.67 -1.90 -55.52
N LEU A 13 32.28 -2.35 -54.42
CA LEU A 13 31.76 -3.44 -53.61
C LEU A 13 30.36 -3.12 -53.05
N LEU A 14 30.13 -1.88 -52.59
CA LEU A 14 28.82 -1.44 -52.11
C LEU A 14 27.76 -1.48 -53.22
N ARG A 15 28.10 -1.08 -54.45
CA ARG A 15 27.18 -1.17 -55.60
C ARG A 15 26.91 -2.61 -56.02
N GLU A 16 27.94 -3.44 -56.08
CA GLU A 16 27.79 -4.88 -56.39
C GLU A 16 26.87 -5.57 -55.37
N LEU A 17 27.03 -5.26 -54.08
CA LEU A 17 26.15 -5.76 -53.02
C LEU A 17 24.70 -5.28 -53.20
N GLN A 18 24.49 -4.00 -53.53
CA GLN A 18 23.16 -3.44 -53.79
C GLN A 18 22.48 -4.08 -55.01
N ASP A 19 23.22 -4.30 -56.10
CA ASP A 19 22.72 -4.96 -57.32
C ASP A 19 22.33 -6.43 -57.05
N MET A 20 22.96 -7.07 -56.05
CA MET A 20 22.63 -8.42 -55.57
C MET A 20 21.48 -8.43 -54.54
N GLY A 21 20.86 -7.29 -54.23
CA GLY A 21 19.80 -7.17 -53.24
C GLY A 21 20.30 -7.27 -51.79
N VAL A 22 21.61 -7.08 -51.57
CA VAL A 22 22.25 -7.12 -50.26
C VAL A 22 22.33 -5.69 -49.69
N SER A 23 21.66 -5.43 -48.58
CA SER A 23 21.71 -4.14 -47.90
C SER A 23 22.68 -4.19 -46.72
N LEU A 24 23.56 -3.18 -46.63
CA LEU A 24 24.46 -2.97 -45.50
C LEU A 24 24.00 -1.77 -44.68
N SER A 25 24.02 -1.88 -43.36
CA SER A 25 23.80 -0.76 -42.44
C SER A 25 24.89 -0.73 -41.38
N VAL A 26 25.20 0.45 -40.85
CA VAL A 26 26.19 0.60 -39.79
C VAL A 26 25.50 0.53 -38.44
N GLU A 27 25.91 -0.42 -37.61
CA GLU A 27 25.52 -0.48 -36.20
C GLU A 27 26.58 0.20 -35.34
N GLN A 28 26.15 1.17 -34.51
CA GLN A 28 26.98 1.88 -33.52
C GLN A 28 28.25 2.53 -34.10
N GLY A 29 28.24 2.95 -35.37
CA GLY A 29 29.38 3.59 -36.04
C GLY A 29 30.62 2.70 -36.23
N ARG A 30 30.56 1.41 -35.88
CA ARG A 30 31.74 0.52 -35.83
C ARG A 30 31.51 -0.88 -36.39
N ASN A 31 30.26 -1.33 -36.52
CA ASN A 31 29.92 -2.65 -37.06
C ASN A 31 29.04 -2.52 -38.30
N ILE A 32 29.12 -3.51 -39.20
CA ILE A 32 28.28 -3.56 -40.39
C ILE A 32 27.29 -4.70 -40.21
N ARG A 33 26.00 -4.37 -40.18
CA ARG A 33 24.92 -5.35 -40.30
C ARG A 33 24.61 -5.55 -41.78
N LEU A 34 24.35 -6.79 -42.14
CA LEU A 34 24.20 -7.19 -43.52
C LEU A 34 22.92 -8.03 -43.66
N ARG A 35 22.00 -7.59 -44.54
CA ARG A 35 20.74 -8.27 -44.84
C ARG A 35 20.76 -8.68 -46.31
N ALA A 36 20.58 -9.97 -46.57
CA ALA A 36 20.70 -10.54 -47.91
C ALA A 36 19.61 -11.61 -48.17
N PRO A 37 19.21 -11.82 -49.44
CA PRO A 37 18.43 -12.98 -49.85
C PRO A 37 19.14 -14.29 -49.51
N ILE A 38 18.39 -15.36 -49.23
CA ILE A 38 18.94 -16.68 -48.90
C ILE A 38 19.80 -17.17 -50.07
N GLY A 39 21.09 -17.44 -49.82
CA GLY A 39 22.05 -17.91 -50.81
C GLY A 39 22.85 -16.81 -51.55
N ALA A 40 22.61 -15.52 -51.25
CA ALA A 40 23.29 -14.40 -51.90
C ALA A 40 24.69 -14.06 -51.32
N LEU A 41 25.08 -14.68 -50.20
CA LEU A 41 26.38 -14.44 -49.56
C LEU A 41 27.23 -15.70 -49.60
N ASP A 42 28.33 -15.65 -50.33
CA ASP A 42 29.40 -16.64 -50.26
C ASP A 42 30.54 -16.16 -49.33
N GLU A 43 31.46 -17.07 -48.98
CA GLU A 43 32.60 -16.74 -48.11
C GLU A 43 33.52 -15.65 -48.72
N GLY A 44 33.56 -15.54 -50.05
CA GLY A 44 34.34 -14.53 -50.76
C GLY A 44 33.81 -13.12 -50.53
N LEU A 45 32.49 -12.94 -50.66
CA LEU A 45 31.79 -11.68 -50.40
C LEU A 45 31.86 -11.27 -48.93
N VAL A 46 31.71 -12.22 -48.00
CA VAL A 46 31.86 -11.95 -46.56
C VAL A 46 33.29 -11.50 -46.24
N SER A 47 34.30 -12.14 -46.86
CA SER A 47 35.70 -11.73 -46.70
C SER A 47 35.97 -10.35 -47.30
N ALA A 48 35.39 -10.03 -48.48
CA ALA A 48 35.53 -8.72 -49.10
C ALA A 48 34.91 -7.59 -48.25
N VAL A 49 33.73 -7.81 -47.67
CA VAL A 49 33.09 -6.85 -46.74
C VAL A 49 33.93 -6.66 -45.48
N ARG A 50 34.53 -7.74 -44.93
CA ARG A 50 35.43 -7.64 -43.77
C ARG A 50 36.71 -6.86 -44.08
N GLN A 51 37.32 -7.08 -45.25
CA GLN A 51 38.54 -6.37 -45.67
C GLN A 51 38.28 -4.88 -45.90
N GLN A 52 37.09 -4.51 -46.37
CA GLN A 52 36.69 -3.12 -46.63
C GLN A 52 35.87 -2.50 -45.48
N LYS A 53 35.81 -3.12 -44.29
CA LYS A 53 34.91 -2.73 -43.20
C LYS A 53 35.03 -1.25 -42.81
N ALA A 54 36.24 -0.74 -42.64
CA ALA A 54 36.46 0.66 -42.23
C ALA A 54 35.97 1.66 -43.29
N ASP A 55 36.28 1.40 -44.56
CA ASP A 55 35.88 2.27 -45.68
C ASP A 55 34.38 2.18 -45.99
N LEU A 56 33.77 1.00 -45.84
CA LEU A 56 32.32 0.81 -45.93
C LEU A 56 31.57 1.51 -44.81
N ILE A 57 32.09 1.48 -43.57
CA ILE A 57 31.53 2.26 -42.45
C ILE A 57 31.61 3.76 -42.75
N ALA A 58 32.74 4.24 -43.29
CA ALA A 58 32.88 5.63 -43.67
C ALA A 58 31.92 6.04 -44.80
N LEU A 59 31.73 5.18 -45.81
CA LEU A 59 30.81 5.41 -46.94
C LEU A 59 29.34 5.39 -46.51
N LEU A 60 28.95 4.41 -45.69
CA LEU A 60 27.58 4.28 -45.17
C LEU A 60 27.29 5.36 -44.12
N GLY A 61 28.29 5.82 -43.37
CA GLY A 61 28.18 6.94 -42.42
C GLY A 61 28.04 8.31 -43.10
N GLN A 62 28.47 8.46 -44.36
CA GLN A 62 28.23 9.68 -45.15
C GLN A 62 26.87 9.71 -45.85
N ALA A 63 26.17 8.57 -45.93
CA ALA A 63 24.88 8.44 -46.59
C ALA A 63 23.78 8.06 -45.59
N GLY A 64 23.34 9.01 -44.75
CA GLY A 64 22.15 8.76 -43.92
C GLY A 64 21.90 9.64 -42.69
N SER A 65 22.05 10.96 -42.79
CA SER A 65 21.21 11.97 -42.12
C SER A 65 21.56 13.32 -42.73
N PRO A 66 20.59 14.18 -43.12
CA PRO A 66 20.92 15.54 -43.51
C PRO A 66 21.68 16.20 -42.35
N ALA A 67 22.85 16.76 -42.63
CA ALA A 67 23.60 17.50 -41.62
C ALA A 67 22.68 18.60 -41.07
N LEU A 68 22.57 18.66 -39.74
CA LEU A 68 21.73 19.64 -39.08
C LEU A 68 22.20 21.06 -39.48
N ALA A 69 21.27 21.87 -39.97
CA ALA A 69 21.55 23.22 -40.42
C ALA A 69 21.69 24.16 -39.21
N VAL A 70 22.89 24.68 -38.98
CA VAL A 70 23.21 25.66 -37.92
C VAL A 70 22.84 27.06 -38.40
N ASN A 71 22.15 27.86 -37.57
CA ASN A 71 21.84 29.27 -37.88
C ASN A 71 22.45 30.23 -36.84
N PRO A 72 23.69 30.71 -37.05
CA PRO A 72 24.37 31.59 -36.11
C PRO A 72 23.69 32.95 -35.90
N GLU A 73 22.96 33.45 -36.91
CA GLU A 73 22.30 34.77 -36.85
C GLU A 73 21.11 34.78 -35.88
N GLU A 74 20.46 33.63 -35.71
CA GLU A 74 19.29 33.45 -34.82
C GLU A 74 19.63 32.76 -33.50
N ARG A 75 20.92 32.64 -33.15
CA ARG A 75 21.40 31.93 -31.96
C ARG A 75 20.70 32.31 -30.66
N LEU A 76 20.28 33.57 -30.53
CA LEU A 76 19.69 34.14 -29.31
C LEU A 76 18.16 34.31 -29.40
N GLU A 77 17.55 33.92 -30.52
CA GLU A 77 16.10 34.00 -30.70
C GLU A 77 15.37 32.98 -29.81
N PRO A 78 14.17 33.31 -29.28
CA PRO A 78 13.36 32.36 -28.53
C PRO A 78 13.07 31.06 -29.31
N PHE A 79 12.96 29.95 -28.59
CA PHE A 79 12.71 28.62 -29.17
C PHE A 79 11.89 27.74 -28.21
N PRO A 80 11.17 26.71 -28.70
CA PRO A 80 10.26 25.95 -27.86
C PRO A 80 10.97 25.09 -26.81
N LEU A 81 10.27 24.77 -25.72
CA LEU A 81 10.63 23.66 -24.82
C LEU A 81 10.48 22.31 -25.54
N THR A 82 11.38 21.37 -25.24
CA THR A 82 11.13 19.95 -25.58
C THR A 82 9.94 19.43 -24.78
N ASP A 83 9.38 18.28 -25.19
CA ASP A 83 8.21 17.71 -24.50
C ASP A 83 8.48 17.42 -23.01
N ILE A 84 9.70 16.97 -22.67
CA ILE A 84 10.07 16.70 -21.28
C ILE A 84 10.29 17.99 -20.49
N GLN A 85 10.95 19.00 -21.07
CA GLN A 85 11.12 20.31 -20.44
C GLN A 85 9.76 20.97 -20.16
N ARG A 86 8.81 20.84 -21.08
CA ARG A 86 7.43 21.29 -20.89
C ARG A 86 6.75 20.54 -19.74
N ALA A 87 6.94 19.23 -19.63
CA ALA A 87 6.41 18.44 -18.51
C ALA A 87 7.00 18.90 -17.17
N TYR A 88 8.31 19.16 -17.08
CA TYR A 88 8.94 19.70 -15.87
C TYR A 88 8.46 21.12 -15.53
N TRP A 89 8.28 21.98 -16.53
CA TRP A 89 7.81 23.35 -16.36
C TRP A 89 6.34 23.43 -15.93
N LEU A 90 5.48 22.55 -16.45
CA LEU A 90 4.10 22.44 -15.98
C LEU A 90 4.02 21.77 -14.61
N GLY A 91 4.77 20.68 -14.40
CA GLY A 91 4.72 19.87 -13.17
C GLY A 91 5.16 20.62 -11.92
N ARG A 92 5.99 21.66 -12.04
CA ARG A 92 6.36 22.54 -10.91
C ARG A 92 5.26 23.52 -10.49
N GLN A 93 4.17 23.66 -11.24
CA GLN A 93 3.08 24.59 -10.90
C GLN A 93 2.16 24.01 -9.82
N LYS A 94 1.65 24.86 -8.92
CA LYS A 94 0.75 24.49 -7.81
C LYS A 94 -0.52 23.73 -8.21
N ALA A 95 -0.93 23.83 -9.47
CA ALA A 95 -2.14 23.19 -9.98
C ALA A 95 -1.99 21.67 -10.17
N PHE A 96 -0.77 21.14 -10.08
CA PHE A 96 -0.49 19.71 -10.23
C PHE A 96 -0.17 19.06 -8.88
N ASP A 97 -0.48 17.77 -8.76
CA ASP A 97 -0.06 16.95 -7.62
C ASP A 97 1.47 17.01 -7.47
N LEU A 98 1.96 17.23 -6.25
CA LEU A 98 3.37 17.52 -5.95
C LEU A 98 3.93 18.76 -6.68
N GLY A 99 3.09 19.76 -6.97
CA GLY A 99 3.52 21.07 -7.43
C GLY A 99 4.51 21.74 -6.46
N GLU A 100 5.21 22.79 -6.93
CA GLU A 100 6.35 23.45 -6.25
C GLU A 100 7.66 22.65 -6.20
N THR A 101 7.70 21.40 -6.66
CA THR A 101 8.96 20.68 -6.92
C THR A 101 9.53 21.11 -8.27
N ALA A 102 10.76 21.64 -8.30
CA ALA A 102 11.52 21.84 -9.54
C ALA A 102 12.27 20.56 -9.93
N ILE A 103 12.58 20.39 -11.23
CA ILE A 103 13.58 19.40 -11.64
C ILE A 103 14.94 19.92 -11.18
N HIS A 104 15.58 19.23 -10.24
CA HIS A 104 16.69 19.82 -9.48
C HIS A 104 17.80 18.81 -9.21
N PHE A 105 19.05 19.24 -9.33
CA PHE A 105 20.24 18.54 -8.88
C PHE A 105 20.92 19.34 -7.78
N TYR A 106 21.26 18.66 -6.69
CA TYR A 106 22.01 19.22 -5.57
C TYR A 106 23.20 18.33 -5.21
N SER A 107 24.35 18.93 -4.94
CA SER A 107 25.54 18.21 -4.46
C SER A 107 26.33 19.03 -3.45
N GLU A 108 26.95 18.32 -2.50
CA GLU A 108 27.93 18.82 -1.54
C GLU A 108 29.25 18.10 -1.75
N VAL A 109 30.34 18.86 -1.86
CA VAL A 109 31.68 18.32 -2.06
C VAL A 109 32.61 18.86 -0.99
N ASP A 110 33.21 17.96 -0.21
CA ASP A 110 34.24 18.31 0.75
C ASP A 110 35.60 18.37 0.05
N THR A 111 36.15 19.58 -0.01
CA THR A 111 37.34 19.93 -0.80
C THR A 111 38.53 20.23 0.10
N GLN A 112 39.75 20.02 -0.42
CA GLN A 112 41.00 20.37 0.25
C GLN A 112 41.83 21.34 -0.59
N GLY A 113 42.27 22.45 0.00
CA GLY A 113 43.13 23.44 -0.66
C GLY A 113 42.48 24.17 -1.85
N LEU A 114 41.15 24.30 -1.85
CA LEU A 114 40.38 24.89 -2.94
C LEU A 114 40.68 26.39 -3.11
N ASP A 115 41.15 26.80 -4.29
CA ASP A 115 41.30 28.21 -4.66
C ASP A 115 39.95 28.75 -5.16
N ILE A 116 39.22 29.44 -4.28
CA ILE A 116 37.85 29.89 -4.56
C ILE A 116 37.81 30.97 -5.64
N GLU A 117 38.81 31.86 -5.70
CA GLU A 117 38.84 32.91 -6.73
C GLU A 117 39.08 32.30 -8.11
N ARG A 118 39.97 31.32 -8.19
CA ARG A 118 40.22 30.55 -9.42
C ARG A 118 39.01 29.72 -9.82
N LEU A 119 38.31 29.12 -8.86
CA LEU A 119 37.07 28.39 -9.07
C LEU A 119 35.98 29.28 -9.67
N GLU A 120 35.81 30.50 -9.15
CA GLU A 120 34.86 31.49 -9.65
C GLU A 120 35.20 31.94 -11.08
N ARG A 121 36.47 32.27 -11.36
CA ARG A 121 36.90 32.63 -12.72
C ARG A 121 36.67 31.49 -13.71
N ALA A 122 36.97 30.26 -13.32
CA ALA A 122 36.72 29.08 -14.12
C ALA A 122 35.23 28.89 -14.39
N TRP A 123 34.36 29.06 -13.38
CA TRP A 123 32.91 28.93 -13.55
C TRP A 123 32.36 29.96 -14.54
N ASN A 124 32.82 31.21 -14.45
CA ASN A 124 32.41 32.26 -15.39
C ASN A 124 32.81 31.96 -16.85
N LYS A 125 33.91 31.25 -17.07
CA LYS A 125 34.26 30.73 -18.41
C LYS A 125 33.31 29.63 -18.89
N VAL A 126 32.83 28.76 -18.00
CA VAL A 126 31.83 27.74 -18.33
C VAL A 126 30.52 28.42 -18.75
N ILE A 127 30.06 29.42 -18.00
CA ILE A 127 28.87 30.24 -18.35
C ILE A 127 29.04 30.89 -19.73
N GLN A 128 30.22 31.44 -20.03
CA GLN A 128 30.50 32.07 -21.32
C GLN A 128 30.48 31.06 -22.48
N ARG A 129 31.01 29.85 -22.26
CA ARG A 129 31.14 28.81 -23.27
C ARG A 129 29.80 28.15 -23.64
N HIS A 130 28.93 27.95 -22.64
CA HIS A 130 27.72 27.14 -22.77
C HIS A 130 26.45 28.00 -22.68
N ASP A 131 25.78 28.19 -23.82
CA ASP A 131 24.59 29.04 -23.94
C ASP A 131 23.47 28.70 -22.97
N MET A 132 23.22 27.42 -22.74
CA MET A 132 22.11 26.98 -21.88
C MET A 132 22.30 27.31 -20.40
N LEU A 133 23.51 27.66 -19.95
CA LEU A 133 23.73 28.24 -18.61
C LEU A 133 23.28 29.70 -18.50
N ARG A 134 22.94 30.33 -19.63
CA ARG A 134 22.38 31.68 -19.73
C ARG A 134 20.92 31.67 -20.22
N ALA A 135 20.32 30.49 -20.33
CA ALA A 135 18.94 30.36 -20.77
C ALA A 135 17.95 30.64 -19.63
N VAL A 136 16.79 31.18 -20.01
CA VAL A 136 15.60 31.35 -19.16
C VAL A 136 14.37 30.82 -19.91
N VAL A 137 13.32 30.44 -19.19
CA VAL A 137 11.99 30.10 -19.75
C VAL A 137 11.00 31.21 -19.44
N ASN A 138 10.51 31.86 -20.48
CA ASN A 138 9.53 32.94 -20.33
C ASN A 138 8.13 32.42 -19.94
N THR A 139 7.21 33.33 -19.63
CA THR A 139 5.84 33.00 -19.24
C THR A 139 5.01 32.35 -20.36
N ALA A 140 5.45 32.43 -21.62
CA ALA A 140 4.84 31.76 -22.76
C ALA A 140 5.32 30.30 -22.91
N GLY A 141 6.28 29.84 -22.09
CA GLY A 141 6.84 28.49 -22.18
C GLY A 141 7.86 28.34 -23.31
N GLU A 142 8.54 29.42 -23.68
CA GLU A 142 9.66 29.41 -24.64
C GLU A 142 10.98 29.65 -23.91
N GLN A 143 12.04 29.01 -24.40
CA GLN A 143 13.40 29.16 -23.93
C GLN A 143 14.08 30.31 -24.68
N GLN A 144 14.88 31.12 -23.99
CA GLN A 144 15.68 32.17 -24.60
C GLN A 144 17.05 32.26 -23.94
N VAL A 145 18.12 32.32 -24.76
CA VAL A 145 19.49 32.52 -24.29
C VAL A 145 19.78 34.01 -24.12
N LEU A 146 20.19 34.42 -22.92
CA LEU A 146 20.57 35.81 -22.66
C LEU A 146 21.91 36.16 -23.32
N ALA A 147 21.92 37.25 -24.09
CA ALA A 147 23.09 37.71 -24.84
C ALA A 147 24.29 37.98 -23.92
N VAL A 148 24.04 38.64 -22.79
CA VAL A 148 25.02 39.01 -21.78
C VAL A 148 24.40 38.74 -20.40
N VAL A 149 25.19 38.18 -19.50
CA VAL A 149 24.88 38.03 -18.08
C VAL A 149 26.01 38.66 -17.28
N ASP A 150 25.70 39.16 -16.07
CA ASP A 150 26.74 39.66 -15.17
C ASP A 150 27.65 38.51 -14.71
N PRO A 151 28.94 38.77 -14.41
CA PRO A 151 29.81 37.77 -13.80
C PRO A 151 29.17 37.20 -12.53
N TYR A 152 29.11 35.88 -12.41
CA TYR A 152 28.54 35.20 -11.26
C TYR A 152 29.56 35.12 -10.12
N PRO A 153 29.32 35.76 -8.97
CA PRO A 153 30.17 35.61 -7.80
C PRO A 153 29.82 34.33 -7.02
N ILE A 154 30.82 33.59 -6.55
CA ILE A 154 30.62 32.46 -5.64
C ILE A 154 30.51 32.99 -4.21
N GLU A 155 29.36 32.77 -3.57
CA GLU A 155 29.16 33.20 -2.19
C GLU A 155 30.00 32.36 -1.22
N VAL A 156 30.76 33.01 -0.34
CA VAL A 156 31.66 32.36 0.61
C VAL A 156 31.23 32.60 2.06
N HIS A 157 30.90 31.51 2.75
CA HIS A 157 30.56 31.49 4.17
C HIS A 157 31.79 31.09 5.00
N ASP A 158 32.27 31.98 5.87
CA ASP A 158 33.41 31.67 6.74
C ASP A 158 32.93 31.07 8.07
N LEU A 159 33.06 29.74 8.21
CA LEU A 159 32.63 29.00 9.39
C LEU A 159 33.82 28.55 10.27
N ARG A 160 35.04 29.01 9.98
CA ARG A 160 36.29 28.53 10.62
C ARG A 160 36.35 28.83 12.12
N CYS A 161 35.71 29.92 12.55
CA CYS A 161 35.73 30.39 13.94
C CYS A 161 34.56 29.87 14.80
N LEU A 162 33.66 29.05 14.24
CA LEU A 162 32.49 28.54 14.95
C LEU A 162 32.78 27.23 15.69
N ALA A 163 32.02 26.97 16.75
CA ALA A 163 32.08 25.69 17.44
C ALA A 163 31.62 24.54 16.53
N ALA A 164 32.11 23.33 16.75
CA ALA A 164 31.85 22.18 15.87
C ALA A 164 30.35 21.83 15.72
N ASP A 165 29.56 21.98 16.80
CA ASP A 165 28.12 21.72 16.77
C ASP A 165 27.35 22.83 16.03
N GLU A 166 27.69 24.11 16.29
CA GLU A 166 27.11 25.26 15.57
C GLU A 166 27.41 25.19 14.06
N ARG A 167 28.65 24.85 13.70
CA ARG A 167 29.03 24.61 12.31
C ARG A 167 28.18 23.50 11.69
N ARG A 168 27.95 22.38 12.40
CA ARG A 168 27.13 21.27 11.91
C ARG A 168 25.68 21.69 11.67
N GLU A 169 25.10 22.48 12.57
CA GLU A 169 23.74 23.01 12.44
C GLU A 169 23.62 23.93 11.21
N ILE A 170 24.59 24.81 10.97
CA ILE A 170 24.61 25.69 9.80
C ILE A 170 24.74 24.90 8.49
N LEU A 171 25.63 23.90 8.44
CA LEU A 171 25.76 23.04 7.24
C LEU A 171 24.45 22.28 6.96
N ALA A 172 23.78 21.77 8.00
CA ALA A 172 22.49 21.10 7.86
C ALA A 172 21.38 22.06 7.39
N ALA A 173 21.34 23.28 7.92
CA ALA A 173 20.40 24.31 7.47
C ALA A 173 20.64 24.73 6.01
N LYS A 174 21.91 24.84 5.60
CA LYS A 174 22.29 25.11 4.19
C LYS A 174 21.89 23.98 3.26
N ARG A 175 22.08 22.72 3.66
CA ARG A 175 21.56 21.56 2.94
C ARG A 175 20.06 21.67 2.74
N GLU A 176 19.31 21.88 3.82
CA GLU A 176 17.85 21.93 3.79
C GLU A 176 17.32 23.09 2.93
N GLN A 177 18.01 24.23 2.92
CA GLN A 177 17.69 25.40 2.11
C GLN A 177 17.99 25.17 0.62
N LEU A 178 19.20 24.71 0.30
CA LEU A 178 19.68 24.64 -1.08
C LEU A 178 19.16 23.41 -1.81
N SER A 179 19.05 22.26 -1.14
CA SER A 179 18.64 21.01 -1.79
C SER A 179 17.19 21.02 -2.30
N HIS A 180 16.32 21.86 -1.72
CA HIS A 180 14.91 22.05 -2.09
C HIS A 180 14.59 23.46 -2.61
N SER A 181 15.60 24.19 -3.10
CA SER A 181 15.38 25.50 -3.72
C SER A 181 14.58 25.37 -5.02
N ALA A 182 13.49 26.12 -5.13
CA ALA A 182 12.72 26.26 -6.37
C ALA A 182 12.81 27.71 -6.85
N ARG A 183 13.61 27.95 -7.89
CA ARG A 183 13.75 29.28 -8.51
C ARG A 183 12.69 29.49 -9.58
N THR A 184 12.38 30.75 -9.85
CA THR A 184 11.57 31.17 -10.99
C THR A 184 12.31 30.82 -12.29
N THR A 185 11.57 30.46 -13.34
CA THR A 185 12.18 30.00 -14.59
C THR A 185 12.55 31.15 -15.54
N ASP A 186 11.98 32.33 -15.31
CA ASP A 186 12.21 33.54 -16.10
C ASP A 186 13.38 34.39 -15.59
N ASP A 187 13.99 34.03 -14.45
CA ASP A 187 15.12 34.73 -13.84
C ASP A 187 16.42 33.92 -13.94
N TRP A 188 17.50 34.59 -14.36
CA TRP A 188 18.86 34.04 -14.30
C TRP A 188 19.53 34.35 -12.95
N PRO A 189 20.35 33.45 -12.38
CA PRO A 189 20.73 32.13 -12.88
C PRO A 189 19.80 30.99 -12.43
N GLY A 190 19.74 29.94 -13.25
CA GLY A 190 19.12 28.65 -12.92
C GLY A 190 20.01 27.74 -12.05
N PHE A 191 21.00 28.28 -11.36
CA PHE A 191 21.91 27.54 -10.49
C PHE A 191 22.38 28.40 -9.31
N LEU A 192 22.88 27.75 -8.27
CA LEU A 192 23.52 28.36 -7.10
C LEU A 192 24.81 27.61 -6.78
N ILE A 193 25.90 28.36 -6.61
CA ILE A 193 27.20 27.83 -6.18
C ILE A 193 27.67 28.64 -4.97
N GLU A 194 27.83 27.95 -3.84
CA GLU A 194 28.29 28.54 -2.59
C GLU A 194 29.45 27.71 -2.01
N VAL A 195 30.31 28.34 -1.21
CA VAL A 195 31.39 27.66 -0.50
C VAL A 195 31.33 27.97 0.99
N ALA A 196 31.40 26.96 1.85
CA ALA A 196 31.63 27.14 3.27
C ALA A 196 33.07 26.77 3.64
N ARG A 197 33.85 27.72 4.16
CA ARG A 197 35.19 27.46 4.69
C ARG A 197 35.06 26.84 6.09
N LEU A 198 35.59 25.62 6.25
CA LEU A 198 35.44 24.85 7.49
C LEU A 198 36.68 24.97 8.38
N ASP A 199 37.87 25.01 7.78
CA ASP A 199 39.15 25.40 8.39
C ASP A 199 40.05 26.07 7.32
N ASP A 200 41.35 26.23 7.59
CA ASP A 200 42.28 26.91 6.66
C ASP A 200 42.58 26.10 5.38
N CYS A 201 42.29 24.80 5.36
CA CYS A 201 42.54 23.91 4.23
C CYS A 201 41.29 23.20 3.73
N THR A 202 40.22 23.10 4.52
CA THR A 202 39.00 22.38 4.16
C THR A 202 37.84 23.34 3.88
N SER A 203 37.11 23.06 2.80
CA SER A 203 35.92 23.82 2.40
C SER A 203 34.85 22.87 1.86
N ARG A 204 33.58 23.20 2.08
CA ARG A 204 32.45 22.52 1.44
C ARG A 204 31.93 23.36 0.28
N LEU A 205 31.94 22.77 -0.92
CA LEU A 205 31.35 23.34 -2.12
C LEU A 205 29.91 22.85 -2.25
N TYR A 206 28.97 23.79 -2.37
CA TYR A 206 27.56 23.54 -2.64
C TYR A 206 27.26 23.83 -4.10
N ILE A 207 26.58 22.90 -4.75
CA ILE A 207 26.17 23.02 -6.16
C ILE A 207 24.68 22.70 -6.23
N SER A 208 23.88 23.66 -6.65
CA SER A 208 22.43 23.53 -6.89
C SER A 208 22.15 23.96 -8.32
N VAL A 209 21.47 23.12 -9.10
CA VAL A 209 21.20 23.37 -10.53
C VAL A 209 19.76 22.97 -10.84
N ASP A 210 18.99 23.90 -11.41
CA ASP A 210 17.71 23.61 -12.06
C ASP A 210 18.00 22.91 -13.39
N LEU A 211 17.60 21.65 -13.48
CA LEU A 211 17.90 20.80 -14.64
C LEU A 211 16.99 21.10 -15.84
N LEU A 212 16.11 22.10 -15.74
CA LEU A 212 15.26 22.52 -16.86
C LEU A 212 16.07 22.89 -18.11
N HIS A 213 17.30 23.34 -17.95
CA HIS A 213 18.18 23.76 -19.04
C HIS A 213 19.39 22.83 -19.26
N VAL A 214 19.65 21.91 -18.33
CA VAL A 214 20.86 21.08 -18.29
C VAL A 214 20.48 19.70 -17.76
N ASP A 215 20.55 18.67 -18.59
CA ASP A 215 20.31 17.30 -18.14
C ASP A 215 21.50 16.70 -17.38
N GLY A 216 21.31 15.51 -16.82
CA GLY A 216 22.35 14.77 -16.10
C GLY A 216 23.62 14.52 -16.94
N ALA A 217 23.49 14.24 -18.25
CA ALA A 217 24.64 14.07 -19.13
C ALA A 217 25.38 15.39 -19.42
N SER A 218 24.64 16.49 -19.59
CA SER A 218 25.20 17.83 -19.80
C SER A 218 25.88 18.37 -18.55
N LEU A 219 25.39 18.02 -17.35
CA LEU A 219 26.11 18.33 -16.11
C LEU A 219 27.54 17.77 -16.16
N LEU A 220 27.75 16.54 -16.66
CA LEU A 220 29.10 15.98 -16.80
C LEU A 220 30.00 16.87 -17.66
N ILE A 221 29.48 17.42 -18.76
CA ILE A 221 30.21 18.35 -19.65
C ILE A 221 30.52 19.66 -18.92
N VAL A 222 29.51 20.24 -18.26
CA VAL A 222 29.63 21.51 -17.51
C VAL A 222 30.76 21.41 -16.49
N PHE A 223 30.78 20.32 -15.72
CA PHE A 223 31.74 20.15 -14.67
C PHE A 223 33.13 19.72 -15.16
N GLU A 224 33.21 18.94 -16.24
CA GLU A 224 34.49 18.65 -16.90
C GLU A 224 35.14 19.95 -17.41
N ASP A 225 34.38 20.80 -18.09
CA ASP A 225 34.88 22.10 -18.56
C ASP A 225 35.23 23.02 -17.38
N TRP A 226 34.45 23.00 -16.28
CA TRP A 226 34.78 23.75 -15.06
C TRP A 226 36.14 23.35 -14.51
N ALA A 227 36.38 22.04 -14.39
CA ALA A 227 37.62 21.51 -13.87
C ALA A 227 38.81 21.76 -14.83
N ARG A 228 38.59 21.78 -16.14
CA ARG A 228 39.63 22.12 -17.13
C ARG A 228 40.01 23.60 -17.07
N PHE A 229 39.03 24.50 -17.01
CA PHE A 229 39.29 25.94 -16.85
C PHE A 229 39.90 26.27 -15.50
N TYR A 230 39.56 25.50 -14.46
CA TYR A 230 40.23 25.59 -13.17
C TYR A 230 41.70 25.20 -13.28
N ASP A 231 42.05 24.11 -13.96
CA ASP A 231 43.45 23.68 -14.11
C ASP A 231 44.30 24.61 -14.99
N ASP A 232 43.70 25.20 -16.03
CA ASP A 232 44.38 26.07 -16.99
C ASP A 232 43.51 27.27 -17.38
N GLU A 233 43.83 28.42 -16.77
CA GLU A 233 43.16 29.69 -17.02
C GLU A 233 43.49 30.28 -18.41
N THR A 234 44.37 29.68 -19.21
CA THR A 234 44.67 30.13 -20.57
C THR A 234 43.75 29.50 -21.63
N LEU A 235 43.03 28.43 -21.28
CA LEU A 235 42.08 27.78 -22.19
C LEU A 235 40.97 28.75 -22.62
N SER A 236 40.64 28.69 -23.91
CA SER A 236 39.62 29.54 -24.53
C SER A 236 38.21 29.09 -24.15
N ALA A 237 37.36 30.05 -23.79
CA ALA A 237 35.93 29.87 -23.54
C ALA A 237 35.09 30.09 -24.82
N ALA A 238 35.67 29.86 -26.01
CA ALA A 238 34.97 30.05 -27.27
C ALA A 238 33.68 29.22 -27.31
N PRO A 239 32.57 29.81 -27.79
CA PRO A 239 31.32 29.10 -27.93
C PRO A 239 31.42 27.96 -28.95
N LEU A 240 30.53 26.98 -28.83
CA LEU A 240 30.35 25.93 -29.85
C LEU A 240 29.70 26.50 -31.12
N GLU A 241 29.96 25.84 -32.25
CA GLU A 241 29.32 26.16 -33.54
C GLU A 241 27.84 25.76 -33.52
N LEU A 242 27.55 24.55 -33.04
CA LEU A 242 26.19 24.06 -32.83
C LEU A 242 25.58 24.63 -31.55
N THR A 243 24.34 25.10 -31.61
CA THR A 243 23.58 25.52 -30.43
C THR A 243 22.49 24.50 -30.06
N TYR A 244 22.02 24.53 -28.82
CA TYR A 244 20.91 23.68 -28.39
C TYR A 244 19.59 24.07 -29.07
N ARG A 245 19.42 25.35 -29.39
CA ARG A 245 18.33 25.84 -30.24
C ARG A 245 18.31 25.12 -31.58
N ASP A 246 19.45 25.04 -32.28
CA ASP A 246 19.51 24.37 -33.58
C ASP A 246 19.10 22.89 -33.47
N TYR A 247 19.53 22.22 -32.39
CA TYR A 247 19.15 20.83 -32.08
C TYR A 247 17.63 20.66 -31.90
N VAL A 248 17.01 21.48 -31.05
CA VAL A 248 15.56 21.41 -30.76
C VAL A 248 14.73 21.72 -32.01
N LEU A 249 15.14 22.71 -32.81
CA LEU A 249 14.45 23.06 -34.05
C LEU A 249 14.59 21.98 -35.13
N ASP A 250 15.70 21.26 -35.15
CA ASP A 250 15.87 20.08 -36.02
C ASP A 250 14.99 18.91 -35.56
N GLU A 251 14.96 18.60 -34.27
CA GLU A 251 14.09 17.57 -33.68
C GLU A 251 12.61 17.84 -34.01
N ALA A 252 12.14 19.08 -33.85
CA ALA A 252 10.78 19.48 -34.20
C ALA A 252 10.47 19.30 -35.70
N ARG A 253 11.44 19.54 -36.59
CA ARG A 253 11.29 19.27 -38.03
C ARG A 253 11.17 17.77 -38.31
N GLN A 254 11.95 16.95 -37.61
CA GLN A 254 11.95 15.50 -37.77
C GLN A 254 10.64 14.82 -37.35
N GLN A 255 9.81 15.46 -36.53
CA GLN A 255 8.46 14.94 -36.18
C GLN A 255 7.54 14.79 -37.41
N ASN A 256 7.83 15.48 -38.52
CA ASN A 256 7.08 15.34 -39.78
C ASN A 256 7.67 14.28 -40.72
N SER A 257 8.69 13.54 -40.30
CA SER A 257 9.35 12.54 -41.12
C SER A 257 8.54 11.24 -41.22
N ALA A 258 8.77 10.46 -42.29
CA ALA A 258 8.21 9.11 -42.41
C ALA A 258 8.63 8.20 -41.25
N ARG A 259 9.87 8.35 -40.77
CA ARG A 259 10.40 7.59 -39.62
C ARG A 259 9.60 7.86 -38.34
N TYR A 260 9.27 9.12 -38.07
CA TYR A 260 8.46 9.46 -36.90
C TYR A 260 7.07 8.82 -36.97
N GLN A 261 6.44 8.80 -38.14
CA GLN A 261 5.13 8.18 -38.32
C GLN A 261 5.18 6.64 -38.15
N GLU A 262 6.27 5.99 -38.60
CA GLU A 262 6.51 4.56 -38.34
C GLU A 262 6.67 4.28 -36.84
N ASP A 263 7.48 5.08 -36.14
CA ASP A 263 7.70 4.96 -34.70
C ASP A 263 6.42 5.24 -33.89
N LEU A 264 5.60 6.21 -34.32
CA LEU A 264 4.31 6.50 -33.71
C LEU A 264 3.32 5.34 -33.86
N ALA A 265 3.28 4.70 -35.03
CA ALA A 265 2.45 3.52 -35.26
C ALA A 265 2.87 2.34 -34.36
N TYR A 266 4.18 2.13 -34.18
CA TYR A 266 4.71 1.15 -33.23
C TYR A 266 4.22 1.43 -31.80
N TRP A 267 4.34 2.68 -31.34
CA TRP A 267 3.92 3.05 -30.00
C TRP A 267 2.41 2.89 -29.81
N HIS A 268 1.57 3.26 -30.78
CA HIS A 268 0.12 3.05 -30.72
C HIS A 268 -0.29 1.58 -30.52
N GLU A 269 0.51 0.62 -31.02
CA GLU A 269 0.29 -0.80 -30.73
C GLU A 269 0.75 -1.17 -29.31
N GLU A 270 1.90 -0.67 -28.87
CA GLU A 270 2.44 -0.97 -27.54
C GLU A 270 1.65 -0.36 -26.39
N VAL A 271 1.09 0.86 -26.53
CA VAL A 271 0.27 1.44 -25.44
C VAL A 271 -0.93 0.57 -25.06
N ARG A 272 -1.41 -0.28 -25.97
CA ARG A 272 -2.52 -1.22 -25.68
C ARG A 272 -2.09 -2.39 -24.81
N ARG A 273 -0.78 -2.67 -24.73
CA ARG A 273 -0.17 -3.78 -23.98
C ARG A 273 0.49 -3.31 -22.68
N LEU A 274 0.76 -2.00 -22.55
CA LEU A 274 1.40 -1.45 -21.36
C LEU A 274 0.51 -1.64 -20.11
N PRO A 275 1.02 -2.30 -19.06
CA PRO A 275 0.34 -2.31 -17.77
C PRO A 275 0.37 -0.90 -17.12
N PRO A 276 -0.45 -0.66 -16.09
CA PRO A 276 -0.43 0.62 -15.36
C PRO A 276 0.90 0.84 -14.61
N ALA A 277 1.06 2.02 -14.01
CA ALA A 277 2.15 2.28 -13.08
C ALA A 277 2.13 1.32 -11.87
N PRO A 278 3.26 1.13 -11.16
CA PRO A 278 3.31 0.25 -10.00
C PRO A 278 2.33 0.72 -8.91
N ALA A 279 1.39 -0.14 -8.55
CA ALA A 279 0.42 0.13 -7.49
C ALA A 279 1.02 -0.11 -6.09
N LEU A 280 1.99 0.72 -5.70
CA LEU A 280 2.61 0.71 -4.37
C LEU A 280 1.65 1.27 -3.31
N PRO A 281 1.71 0.81 -2.05
CA PRO A 281 1.03 1.47 -0.95
C PRO A 281 1.48 2.92 -0.79
N THR A 282 0.55 3.86 -0.93
CA THR A 282 0.79 5.30 -0.76
C THR A 282 -0.16 5.93 0.25
N LEU A 283 0.23 7.07 0.81
CA LEU A 283 -0.59 7.88 1.72
C LEU A 283 -1.38 8.95 0.93
N PRO A 284 -2.62 9.30 1.33
CA PRO A 284 -3.48 10.22 0.58
C PRO A 284 -3.11 11.70 0.67
N GLU A 285 -2.29 12.11 1.66
CA GLU A 285 -1.94 13.51 1.93
C GLU A 285 -0.42 13.63 2.14
N ALA A 286 0.34 13.72 1.06
CA ALA A 286 1.74 14.14 1.16
C ALA A 286 1.80 15.67 0.98
N ASP A 287 1.70 16.40 2.08
CA ASP A 287 2.06 17.82 2.08
C ASP A 287 3.57 17.94 1.87
N GLY A 288 3.96 18.40 0.69
CA GLY A 288 5.34 18.73 0.34
C GLY A 288 6.09 17.65 -0.45
N GLY A 289 6.51 17.99 -1.66
CA GLY A 289 7.41 17.20 -2.50
C GLY A 289 8.86 17.24 -2.02
N ARG A 290 9.11 17.08 -0.71
CA ARG A 290 10.47 17.03 -0.17
C ARG A 290 11.08 15.66 -0.41
N PHE A 291 12.11 15.63 -1.24
CA PHE A 291 12.85 14.39 -1.51
C PHE A 291 13.86 14.09 -0.40
N ALA A 292 14.11 12.80 -0.20
CA ALA A 292 15.22 12.24 0.55
C ALA A 292 15.97 11.22 -0.33
N ARG A 293 17.24 10.95 0.01
CA ARG A 293 18.08 9.97 -0.68
C ARG A 293 18.41 8.78 0.21
N ARG A 294 18.37 7.58 -0.37
CA ARG A 294 19.09 6.38 0.10
C ARG A 294 20.08 5.93 -0.96
N SER A 295 21.27 5.48 -0.56
CA SER A 295 22.26 4.93 -1.50
C SER A 295 23.07 3.81 -0.86
N PHE A 296 23.61 2.92 -1.70
CA PHE A 296 24.66 1.98 -1.35
C PHE A 296 25.64 1.87 -2.52
N GLU A 297 26.86 1.41 -2.20
CA GLU A 297 27.92 1.21 -3.19
C GLU A 297 28.33 -0.27 -3.22
N LEU A 298 28.31 -0.87 -4.41
CA LEU A 298 28.94 -2.18 -4.62
C LEU A 298 30.42 -1.99 -4.92
N SER A 299 31.25 -2.82 -4.29
CA SER A 299 32.69 -2.85 -4.57
C SER A 299 32.97 -3.05 -6.06
N GLU A 300 34.13 -2.57 -6.54
CA GLU A 300 34.58 -2.82 -7.91
C GLU A 300 34.53 -4.32 -8.25
N ALA A 301 34.97 -5.18 -7.32
CA ALA A 301 34.97 -6.63 -7.51
C ALA A 301 33.56 -7.20 -7.73
N ASP A 302 32.57 -6.72 -6.97
CA ASP A 302 31.19 -7.17 -7.10
C ASP A 302 30.53 -6.63 -8.38
N TYR A 303 30.84 -5.39 -8.77
CA TYR A 303 30.36 -4.86 -10.04
C TYR A 303 30.98 -5.61 -11.24
N GLN A 304 32.25 -6.00 -11.17
CA GLN A 304 32.86 -6.85 -12.22
C GLN A 304 32.20 -8.23 -12.32
N ARG A 305 31.80 -8.84 -11.20
CA ARG A 305 31.03 -10.09 -11.20
C ARG A 305 29.67 -9.89 -11.87
N LEU A 306 29.00 -8.78 -11.58
CA LEU A 306 27.73 -8.42 -12.23
C LEU A 306 27.90 -8.21 -13.75
N ARG A 307 28.97 -7.52 -14.18
CA ARG A 307 29.31 -7.36 -15.61
C ARG A 307 29.55 -8.71 -16.29
N SER A 308 30.29 -9.59 -15.63
CA SER A 308 30.57 -10.94 -16.14
C SER A 308 29.29 -11.77 -16.27
N ARG A 309 28.37 -11.66 -15.29
CA ARG A 309 27.05 -12.30 -15.35
C ARG A 309 26.24 -11.77 -16.52
N ALA A 310 26.17 -10.45 -16.68
CA ALA A 310 25.44 -9.82 -17.78
C ALA A 310 25.94 -10.33 -19.13
N ALA A 311 27.27 -10.35 -19.32
CA ALA A 311 27.90 -10.90 -20.52
C ALA A 311 27.55 -12.38 -20.75
N SER A 312 27.54 -13.22 -19.71
CA SER A 312 27.19 -14.65 -19.83
C SER A 312 25.74 -14.90 -20.27
N LEU A 313 24.83 -14.00 -19.92
CA LEU A 313 23.42 -14.04 -20.30
C LEU A 313 23.13 -13.30 -21.61
N GLY A 314 24.13 -12.67 -22.22
CA GLY A 314 23.95 -11.84 -23.42
C GLY A 314 23.18 -10.55 -23.14
N VAL A 315 23.18 -10.06 -21.89
CA VAL A 315 22.49 -8.84 -21.46
C VAL A 315 23.43 -7.77 -20.92
N THR A 316 22.92 -6.55 -20.74
CA THR A 316 23.66 -5.44 -20.14
C THR A 316 23.58 -5.45 -18.61
N PRO A 317 24.57 -4.89 -17.89
CA PRO A 317 24.50 -4.73 -16.44
C PRO A 317 23.26 -3.95 -15.99
N THR A 318 22.87 -2.93 -16.74
CA THR A 318 21.64 -2.13 -16.53
C THR A 318 20.40 -3.02 -16.41
N ILE A 319 20.27 -4.03 -17.27
CA ILE A 319 19.12 -4.94 -17.24
C ILE A 319 19.13 -5.81 -15.99
N LEU A 320 20.28 -6.31 -15.54
CA LEU A 320 20.35 -7.13 -14.32
C LEU A 320 19.96 -6.33 -13.07
N ILE A 321 20.44 -5.09 -12.98
CA ILE A 321 20.10 -4.14 -11.91
C ILE A 321 18.60 -3.80 -11.95
N MET A 322 18.08 -3.49 -13.14
CA MET A 322 16.66 -3.19 -13.34
C MET A 322 15.76 -4.37 -12.99
N ILE A 323 16.18 -5.61 -13.27
CA ILE A 323 15.46 -6.81 -12.84
C ILE A 323 15.40 -6.88 -11.32
N ALA A 324 16.52 -6.69 -10.62
CA ALA A 324 16.53 -6.70 -9.16
C ALA A 324 15.59 -5.61 -8.59
N PHE A 325 15.64 -4.40 -9.14
CA PHE A 325 14.73 -3.31 -8.78
C PHE A 325 13.26 -3.68 -9.04
N ALA A 326 12.95 -4.17 -10.23
CA ALA A 326 11.59 -4.53 -10.62
C ALA A 326 11.01 -5.68 -9.79
N GLU A 327 11.82 -6.67 -9.40
CA GLU A 327 11.38 -7.74 -8.50
C GLU A 327 10.99 -7.21 -7.12
N VAL A 328 11.74 -6.23 -6.58
CA VAL A 328 11.41 -5.58 -5.31
C VAL A 328 10.15 -4.73 -5.44
N ILE A 329 10.04 -3.89 -6.49
CA ILE A 329 8.82 -3.10 -6.74
C ILE A 329 7.61 -4.02 -6.88
N ARG A 330 7.73 -5.15 -7.58
CA ARG A 330 6.66 -6.15 -7.72
C ARG A 330 6.18 -6.67 -6.38
N HIS A 331 7.10 -6.93 -5.45
CA HIS A 331 6.77 -7.54 -4.16
C HIS A 331 5.99 -6.60 -3.24
N TRP A 332 6.14 -5.28 -3.42
CA TRP A 332 5.33 -4.27 -2.74
C TRP A 332 4.14 -3.76 -3.55
N SER A 333 4.11 -4.02 -4.85
CA SER A 333 2.99 -3.64 -5.71
C SER A 333 1.83 -4.61 -5.56
N LYS A 334 0.61 -4.07 -5.63
CA LYS A 334 -0.60 -4.88 -5.74
C LYS A 334 -0.63 -5.73 -7.03
N ASP A 335 -0.04 -5.21 -8.10
CA ASP A 335 -0.04 -5.82 -9.43
C ASP A 335 1.32 -6.44 -9.77
N LEU A 336 1.29 -7.64 -10.36
CA LEU A 336 2.53 -8.34 -10.72
C LEU A 336 3.18 -7.78 -11.99
N SER A 337 2.40 -7.13 -12.86
CA SER A 337 2.90 -6.46 -14.06
C SER A 337 2.63 -4.97 -13.95
N PHE A 338 3.62 -4.16 -14.26
CA PHE A 338 3.57 -2.69 -14.15
C PHE A 338 4.55 -2.06 -15.12
N THR A 339 4.40 -0.76 -15.39
CA THR A 339 5.29 0.00 -16.28
C THR A 339 6.28 0.83 -15.47
N LEU A 340 7.56 0.73 -15.82
CA LEU A 340 8.59 1.64 -15.31
C LEU A 340 8.82 2.78 -16.31
N ASN A 341 9.07 3.97 -15.79
CA ASN A 341 9.57 5.09 -16.57
C ASN A 341 11.10 5.00 -16.63
N VAL A 342 11.69 4.76 -17.80
CA VAL A 342 13.14 4.61 -17.96
C VAL A 342 13.73 5.88 -18.58
N THR A 343 14.59 6.56 -17.84
CA THR A 343 15.28 7.78 -18.27
C THR A 343 16.47 7.46 -19.17
N LEU A 344 16.60 8.22 -20.25
CA LEU A 344 17.66 8.12 -21.26
C LEU A 344 18.18 9.52 -21.60
N PHE A 345 19.37 9.58 -22.20
CA PHE A 345 19.95 10.81 -22.76
C PHE A 345 20.08 10.65 -24.27
N ASN A 346 19.19 11.29 -25.03
CA ASN A 346 19.07 11.05 -26.47
C ASN A 346 19.80 12.13 -27.27
N ARG A 347 21.09 11.91 -27.53
CA ARG A 347 21.90 12.75 -28.43
C ARG A 347 22.02 12.08 -29.79
N LEU A 348 21.26 12.56 -30.77
CA LEU A 348 21.39 12.06 -32.14
C LEU A 348 22.71 12.56 -32.75
N PRO A 349 23.48 11.73 -33.48
CA PRO A 349 24.77 12.10 -34.05
C PRO A 349 24.62 12.97 -35.31
N VAL A 350 23.95 14.10 -35.18
CA VAL A 350 23.61 15.03 -36.28
C VAL A 350 24.69 16.05 -36.57
N HIS A 351 25.67 16.21 -35.67
CA HIS A 351 26.78 17.16 -35.78
C HIS A 351 27.98 16.72 -34.90
N PRO A 352 29.25 16.99 -35.29
CA PRO A 352 30.44 16.61 -34.50
C PRO A 352 30.49 17.18 -33.07
N ASP A 353 29.90 18.36 -32.84
CA ASP A 353 29.87 19.01 -31.53
C ASP A 353 28.71 18.58 -30.63
N VAL A 354 27.81 17.69 -31.08
CA VAL A 354 26.60 17.34 -30.31
C VAL A 354 26.91 16.75 -28.92
N ASN A 355 28.02 16.03 -28.78
CA ASN A 355 28.44 15.45 -27.49
C ASN A 355 29.13 16.45 -26.56
N LYS A 356 29.40 17.68 -27.03
CA LYS A 356 29.95 18.79 -26.23
C LYS A 356 28.87 19.79 -25.85
N LEU A 357 27.68 19.67 -26.44
CA LEU A 357 26.59 20.63 -26.27
C LEU A 357 25.92 20.47 -24.92
N VAL A 358 25.64 21.58 -24.24
CA VAL A 358 24.89 21.60 -22.97
C VAL A 358 23.43 21.94 -23.26
N GLY A 359 22.51 21.15 -22.71
CA GLY A 359 21.06 21.26 -22.89
C GLY A 359 20.30 20.14 -22.16
N ASP A 360 18.98 20.11 -22.23
CA ASP A 360 18.18 19.01 -21.68
C ASP A 360 17.85 17.95 -22.75
N PHE A 361 18.75 17.00 -22.98
CA PHE A 361 18.55 15.87 -23.89
C PHE A 361 17.84 14.69 -23.22
N THR A 362 17.20 14.92 -22.07
CA THR A 362 16.47 13.87 -21.36
C THR A 362 15.36 13.33 -22.26
N SER A 363 15.27 12.02 -22.34
CA SER A 363 14.17 11.32 -22.96
C SER A 363 13.72 10.20 -22.01
N MET A 364 12.52 9.69 -22.23
CA MET A 364 11.99 8.60 -21.42
C MET A 364 11.32 7.53 -22.26
N ILE A 365 11.43 6.28 -21.81
CA ILE A 365 10.77 5.11 -22.37
C ILE A 365 9.84 4.50 -21.32
N LEU A 366 8.59 4.28 -21.69
CA LEU A 366 7.64 3.51 -20.89
C LEU A 366 7.91 2.01 -21.10
N LEU A 367 8.55 1.37 -20.13
CA LEU A 367 8.96 -0.02 -20.20
C LEU A 367 8.05 -0.90 -19.35
N GLY A 368 7.16 -1.65 -20.01
CA GLY A 368 6.29 -2.63 -19.33
C GLY A 368 7.09 -3.81 -18.77
N ILE A 369 7.01 -4.02 -17.45
CA ILE A 369 7.59 -5.16 -16.74
C ILE A 369 6.50 -6.23 -16.58
N ASP A 370 6.53 -7.25 -17.44
CA ASP A 370 5.51 -8.32 -17.41
C ASP A 370 5.91 -9.44 -16.45
N HIS A 371 4.92 -10.01 -15.75
CA HIS A 371 5.06 -11.24 -14.99
C HIS A 371 4.54 -12.45 -15.78
N LYS A 372 5.36 -13.50 -15.89
CA LYS A 372 4.97 -14.79 -16.44
C LYS A 372 5.27 -15.88 -15.41
N GLU A 373 4.28 -16.74 -15.17
CA GLU A 373 4.43 -17.85 -14.23
C GLU A 373 5.45 -18.86 -14.75
N GLY A 374 6.33 -19.35 -13.86
CA GLY A 374 7.39 -20.31 -14.21
C GLY A 374 8.58 -19.73 -14.98
N GLU A 375 8.60 -18.43 -15.30
CA GLU A 375 9.75 -17.77 -15.96
C GLU A 375 10.89 -17.55 -14.96
N THR A 376 12.11 -17.93 -15.35
CA THR A 376 13.33 -17.69 -14.57
C THR A 376 13.76 -16.23 -14.64
N LEU A 377 14.60 -15.78 -13.69
CA LEU A 377 15.16 -14.42 -13.76
C LEU A 377 16.02 -14.19 -15.00
N ALA A 378 16.79 -15.19 -15.44
CA ALA A 378 17.60 -15.12 -16.65
C ALA A 378 16.74 -14.91 -17.91
N GLU A 379 15.66 -15.69 -18.08
CA GLU A 379 14.73 -15.53 -19.20
C GLU A 379 14.06 -14.16 -19.18
N LYS A 380 13.64 -13.70 -17.99
CA LYS A 380 13.06 -12.36 -17.83
C LYS A 380 14.06 -11.27 -18.22
N ALA A 381 15.34 -11.38 -17.84
CA ALA A 381 16.38 -10.42 -18.20
C ALA A 381 16.57 -10.35 -19.73
N VAL A 382 16.68 -11.50 -20.39
CA VAL A 382 16.83 -11.57 -21.87
C VAL A 382 15.61 -10.95 -22.56
N ARG A 383 14.40 -11.28 -22.11
CA ARG A 383 13.16 -10.74 -22.65
C ARG A 383 13.05 -9.23 -22.44
N LEU A 384 13.39 -8.74 -21.24
CA LEU A 384 13.34 -7.33 -20.90
C LEU A 384 14.33 -6.52 -21.75
N GLN A 385 15.55 -7.04 -21.97
CA GLN A 385 16.50 -6.38 -22.85
C GLN A 385 16.00 -6.30 -24.29
N ALA A 386 15.48 -7.40 -24.84
CA ALA A 386 14.93 -7.40 -26.20
C ALA A 386 13.79 -6.37 -26.35
N LYS A 387 12.94 -6.25 -25.31
CA LYS A 387 11.87 -5.25 -25.27
C LYS A 387 12.41 -3.83 -25.23
N LEU A 388 13.37 -3.55 -24.33
CA LEU A 388 14.02 -2.23 -24.24
C LEU A 388 14.71 -1.83 -25.55
N TRP A 389 15.42 -2.75 -26.21
CA TRP A 389 16.02 -2.49 -27.52
C TRP A 389 14.98 -2.20 -28.59
N GLY A 390 13.87 -2.96 -28.62
CA GLY A 390 12.75 -2.66 -29.51
C GLY A 390 12.18 -1.25 -29.29
N HIS A 391 12.07 -0.80 -28.05
CA HIS A 391 11.64 0.57 -27.74
C HIS A 391 12.69 1.62 -28.14
N LEU A 392 13.98 1.34 -27.92
CA LEU A 392 15.08 2.23 -28.31
C LEU A 392 15.19 2.42 -29.83
N ASP A 393 14.82 1.42 -30.62
CA ASP A 393 14.73 1.56 -32.07
C ASP A 393 13.67 2.59 -32.49
N HIS A 394 12.64 2.83 -31.67
CA HIS A 394 11.52 3.75 -31.97
C HIS A 394 11.56 5.03 -31.12
N ARG A 395 12.76 5.49 -30.77
CA ARG A 395 13.00 6.65 -29.87
C ARG A 395 12.81 8.02 -30.52
N THR A 396 12.30 8.11 -31.75
CA THR A 396 11.97 9.42 -32.36
C THR A 396 10.67 10.01 -31.78
N VAL A 397 9.84 9.18 -31.15
CA VAL A 397 8.65 9.61 -30.41
C VAL A 397 9.02 9.74 -28.92
N SER A 398 8.73 10.89 -28.33
CA SER A 398 8.97 11.16 -26.92
C SER A 398 8.09 10.30 -26.02
N GLY A 399 8.62 9.80 -24.91
CA GLY A 399 7.82 9.08 -23.92
C GLY A 399 6.71 9.92 -23.28
N VAL A 400 6.81 11.25 -23.30
CA VAL A 400 5.71 12.15 -22.92
C VAL A 400 4.55 12.03 -23.92
N THR A 401 4.84 11.98 -25.22
CA THR A 401 3.84 11.71 -26.26
C THR A 401 3.22 10.33 -26.06
N VAL A 402 4.03 9.30 -25.80
CA VAL A 402 3.53 7.93 -25.53
C VAL A 402 2.61 7.91 -24.29
N LEU A 403 2.94 8.65 -23.24
CA LEU A 403 2.08 8.79 -22.05
C LEU A 403 0.77 9.51 -22.39
N GLY A 404 0.81 10.52 -23.24
CA GLY A 404 -0.39 11.18 -23.79
C GLY A 404 -1.28 10.20 -24.57
N GLU A 405 -0.69 9.38 -25.43
CA GLU A 405 -1.40 8.32 -26.16
C GLU A 405 -2.00 7.25 -25.24
N LEU A 406 -1.30 6.88 -24.16
CA LEU A 406 -1.83 5.98 -23.15
C LEU A 406 -3.08 6.55 -22.49
N ASN A 407 -3.02 7.84 -22.11
CA ASN A 407 -4.16 8.54 -21.50
C ASN A 407 -5.35 8.64 -22.46
N ASN A 408 -5.10 8.93 -23.73
CA ASN A 408 -6.13 8.93 -24.77
C ASN A 408 -6.77 7.56 -24.95
N TYR A 409 -5.97 6.49 -24.92
CA TYR A 409 -6.44 5.11 -25.04
C TYR A 409 -7.29 4.67 -23.85
N LEU A 410 -6.85 4.95 -22.63
CA LEU A 410 -7.54 4.54 -21.39
C LEU A 410 -8.88 5.27 -21.18
N LYS A 411 -9.05 6.47 -21.76
CA LYS A 411 -10.26 7.31 -21.60
C LYS A 411 -10.66 7.51 -20.14
N SER A 412 -9.71 7.41 -19.21
CA SER A 412 -9.93 7.65 -17.80
C SER A 412 -10.11 9.14 -17.56
N GLY A 413 -11.04 9.52 -16.67
CA GLY A 413 -11.24 10.92 -16.27
C GLY A 413 -10.08 11.53 -15.47
N SER A 414 -9.02 10.75 -15.21
CA SER A 414 -7.80 11.15 -14.51
C SER A 414 -6.58 10.76 -15.35
N ALA A 415 -5.60 11.65 -15.42
CA ALA A 415 -4.35 11.40 -16.15
C ALA A 415 -3.52 10.31 -15.46
N THR A 416 -3.11 9.30 -16.21
CA THR A 416 -2.13 8.30 -15.76
C THR A 416 -0.78 8.97 -15.68
N VAL A 417 -0.14 8.86 -14.51
CA VAL A 417 1.25 9.25 -14.26
C VAL A 417 2.13 8.00 -14.13
N MET A 418 3.43 8.15 -14.39
CA MET A 418 4.44 7.08 -14.24
C MET A 418 5.47 7.52 -13.21
N PRO A 419 5.13 7.45 -11.90
CA PRO A 419 5.88 8.12 -10.84
C PRO A 419 7.06 7.30 -10.31
N VAL A 420 7.33 6.11 -10.86
CA VAL A 420 8.48 5.28 -10.51
C VAL A 420 9.44 5.26 -11.69
N VAL A 421 10.60 5.87 -11.49
CA VAL A 421 11.61 6.11 -12.51
C VAL A 421 12.83 5.22 -12.29
N PHE A 422 13.43 4.79 -13.38
CA PHE A 422 14.72 4.11 -13.42
C PHE A 422 15.67 4.87 -14.35
N THR A 423 16.77 5.38 -13.80
CA THR A 423 17.76 6.21 -14.49
C THR A 423 19.11 5.49 -14.50
N SER A 424 19.65 5.21 -15.70
CA SER A 424 20.94 4.52 -15.84
C SER A 424 22.01 5.42 -16.44
N LEU A 425 23.11 5.62 -15.71
CA LEU A 425 24.28 6.40 -16.11
C LEU A 425 25.51 5.51 -16.42
N LEU A 426 25.33 4.18 -16.54
CA LEU A 426 26.46 3.22 -16.60
C LEU A 426 27.24 3.23 -17.93
N ASP A 427 26.60 3.58 -19.04
CA ASP A 427 27.24 3.53 -20.37
C ASP A 427 27.76 4.89 -20.86
N LEU A 428 27.78 5.90 -19.99
CA LEU A 428 28.20 7.26 -20.37
C LEU A 428 29.70 7.33 -20.72
N LYS A 429 30.55 6.53 -20.07
CA LYS A 429 31.97 6.39 -20.47
C LYS A 429 32.12 5.89 -21.90
N GLY A 430 31.30 4.91 -22.31
CA GLY A 430 31.27 4.37 -23.67
C GLY A 430 30.83 5.40 -24.72
N GLN A 431 30.04 6.39 -24.30
CA GLN A 431 29.56 7.51 -25.12
C GLN A 431 30.50 8.73 -25.12
N GLY A 432 31.64 8.63 -24.43
CA GLY A 432 32.68 9.67 -24.43
C GLY A 432 32.58 10.70 -23.30
N PHE A 433 31.76 10.45 -22.28
CA PHE A 433 31.67 11.31 -21.08
C PHE A 433 32.66 10.87 -19.99
N SER A 434 33.27 11.83 -19.31
CA SER A 434 34.07 11.60 -18.10
C SER A 434 33.19 11.57 -16.83
N LEU A 435 33.44 10.63 -15.92
CA LEU A 435 32.69 10.48 -14.65
C LEU A 435 33.46 10.98 -13.42
N ASP A 436 34.70 11.44 -13.59
CA ASP A 436 35.66 11.66 -12.48
C ASP A 436 35.72 13.13 -12.01
N TRP A 437 34.68 13.92 -12.25
CA TRP A 437 34.75 15.38 -12.18
C TRP A 437 34.45 15.97 -10.78
N LEU A 438 33.50 15.41 -10.01
CA LEU A 438 33.30 15.84 -8.61
C LEU A 438 34.50 15.43 -7.76
N ASP A 439 34.95 14.20 -7.96
CA ASP A 439 36.08 13.59 -7.27
C ASP A 439 37.37 14.39 -7.47
N LYS A 440 37.46 15.19 -8.55
CA LYS A 440 38.57 16.11 -8.79
C LYS A 440 38.57 17.31 -7.83
N PHE A 441 37.41 17.84 -7.48
CA PHE A 441 37.32 18.96 -6.53
C PHE A 441 37.35 18.48 -5.07
N GLY A 442 36.88 17.25 -4.81
CA GLY A 442 36.91 16.67 -3.47
C GLY A 442 36.00 15.45 -3.33
N GLU A 443 35.73 15.05 -2.08
CA GLU A 443 34.85 13.92 -1.78
C GLU A 443 33.38 14.36 -1.77
N VAL A 444 32.51 13.65 -2.48
CA VAL A 444 31.07 13.94 -2.49
C VAL A 444 30.46 13.55 -1.14
N ALA A 445 30.05 14.56 -0.36
CA ALA A 445 29.47 14.37 0.97
C ALA A 445 27.97 14.07 0.91
N TYR A 446 27.25 14.62 -0.07
CA TYR A 446 25.81 14.42 -0.24
C TYR A 446 25.38 14.80 -1.65
N THR A 447 24.35 14.12 -2.17
CA THR A 447 23.72 14.45 -3.45
C THR A 447 22.22 14.18 -3.35
N LEU A 448 21.41 14.96 -4.05
CA LEU A 448 19.97 14.76 -4.16
C LEU A 448 19.51 15.18 -5.56
N THR A 449 18.62 14.39 -6.16
CA THR A 449 17.85 14.83 -7.31
C THR A 449 16.37 14.89 -6.98
N GLN A 450 15.66 15.76 -7.68
CA GLN A 450 14.22 15.92 -7.56
C GLN A 450 13.61 15.98 -8.94
N THR A 451 12.50 15.27 -9.13
CA THR A 451 11.75 15.28 -10.38
C THR A 451 10.26 15.52 -10.08
N PRO A 452 9.62 16.52 -10.72
CA PRO A 452 8.20 16.77 -10.54
C PRO A 452 7.37 15.51 -10.86
N GLN A 453 6.32 15.25 -10.09
CA GLN A 453 5.40 14.10 -10.27
C GLN A 453 6.03 12.70 -10.15
N VAL A 454 7.29 12.61 -9.70
CA VAL A 454 7.97 11.34 -9.43
C VAL A 454 8.00 11.10 -7.92
N TYR A 455 7.64 9.88 -7.51
CA TYR A 455 7.64 9.51 -6.09
C TYR A 455 8.92 8.78 -5.70
N LEU A 456 9.53 8.09 -6.66
CA LEU A 456 10.71 7.27 -6.50
C LEU A 456 11.51 7.25 -7.80
N ASP A 457 12.74 7.76 -7.77
CA ASP A 457 13.71 7.67 -8.85
C ASP A 457 14.89 6.79 -8.42
N HIS A 458 15.03 5.63 -9.07
CA HIS A 458 16.18 4.77 -8.90
C HIS A 458 17.27 5.10 -9.91
N GLN A 459 18.40 5.60 -9.41
CA GLN A 459 19.56 5.97 -10.22
C GLN A 459 20.70 4.98 -10.00
N VAL A 460 21.42 4.67 -11.07
CA VAL A 460 22.67 3.90 -11.02
C VAL A 460 23.79 4.56 -11.81
N ARG A 461 24.99 4.64 -11.22
CA ARG A 461 26.19 5.16 -11.87
C ARG A 461 27.44 4.37 -11.50
N GLU A 462 28.42 4.38 -12.38
CA GLU A 462 29.77 3.91 -12.08
C GLU A 462 30.57 5.07 -11.49
N THR A 463 31.27 4.85 -10.38
CA THR A 463 32.13 5.86 -9.76
C THR A 463 33.49 5.92 -10.45
N ALA A 464 34.31 6.94 -10.13
CA ALA A 464 35.71 6.99 -10.60
C ALA A 464 36.54 5.78 -10.15
N ARG A 465 36.18 5.16 -9.02
CA ARG A 465 36.83 3.97 -8.45
C ARG A 465 36.45 2.67 -9.14
N GLY A 466 35.55 2.70 -10.12
CA GLY A 466 35.05 1.49 -10.82
C GLY A 466 34.01 0.70 -10.02
N SER A 467 33.54 1.23 -8.90
CA SER A 467 32.39 0.71 -8.14
C SER A 467 31.06 1.15 -8.75
N LEU A 468 29.98 0.46 -8.39
CA LEU A 468 28.61 0.82 -8.76
C LEU A 468 27.95 1.52 -7.58
N GLU A 469 27.49 2.75 -7.75
CA GLU A 469 26.57 3.38 -6.81
C GLU A 469 25.12 3.20 -7.29
N ALA A 470 24.25 2.78 -6.38
CA ALA A 470 22.82 2.70 -6.58
C ALA A 470 22.12 3.58 -5.55
N SER A 471 21.26 4.49 -6.01
CA SER A 471 20.54 5.44 -5.15
C SER A 471 19.06 5.53 -5.49
N TRP A 472 18.24 5.77 -4.46
CA TRP A 472 16.81 6.07 -4.57
C TRP A 472 16.56 7.47 -4.02
N ASP A 473 16.06 8.35 -4.88
CA ASP A 473 15.54 9.66 -4.48
C ASP A 473 14.02 9.57 -4.45
N TYR A 474 13.42 9.83 -3.29
CA TYR A 474 11.99 9.55 -3.05
C TYR A 474 11.37 10.58 -2.13
N ILE A 475 10.04 10.67 -2.13
CA ILE A 475 9.29 11.57 -1.25
C ILE A 475 8.80 10.76 -0.03
N PRO A 476 9.39 10.92 1.17
CA PRO A 476 9.06 10.10 2.33
C PRO A 476 7.58 10.17 2.70
N ALA A 477 6.97 11.35 2.63
CA ALA A 477 5.56 11.58 2.99
C ALA A 477 4.57 10.83 2.09
N MET A 478 4.99 10.33 0.92
CA MET A 478 4.13 9.53 0.04
C MET A 478 3.96 8.09 0.51
N PHE A 479 4.84 7.58 1.36
CA PHE A 479 4.90 6.16 1.71
C PHE A 479 4.65 5.96 3.21
N PRO A 480 4.06 4.82 3.61
CA PRO A 480 4.00 4.43 5.00
C PRO A 480 5.40 4.34 5.63
N ASP A 481 5.49 4.71 6.92
CA ASP A 481 6.74 4.68 7.66
C ASP A 481 7.49 3.34 7.53
N GLY A 482 8.79 3.44 7.27
CA GLY A 482 9.71 2.29 7.15
C GLY A 482 9.55 1.46 5.88
N MET A 483 8.58 1.76 5.01
CA MET A 483 8.34 0.98 3.78
C MET A 483 9.50 1.11 2.78
N ILE A 484 9.96 2.33 2.51
CA ILE A 484 11.06 2.57 1.56
C ILE A 484 12.37 2.00 2.09
N GLU A 485 12.65 2.11 3.39
CA GLU A 485 13.81 1.49 4.02
C GLU A 485 13.81 -0.03 3.86
N ALA A 486 12.65 -0.67 4.08
CA ALA A 486 12.49 -2.10 3.91
C ALA A 486 12.68 -2.54 2.45
N MET A 487 12.10 -1.79 1.50
CA MET A 487 12.27 -2.02 0.06
C MET A 487 13.72 -1.84 -0.37
N PHE A 488 14.38 -0.77 0.07
CA PHE A 488 15.76 -0.47 -0.28
C PHE A 488 16.73 -1.53 0.25
N SER A 489 16.55 -1.96 1.51
CA SER A 489 17.34 -3.05 2.08
C SER A 489 17.10 -4.39 1.36
N ALA A 490 15.86 -4.67 0.96
CA ALA A 490 15.55 -5.86 0.16
C ALA A 490 16.23 -5.81 -1.22
N TYR A 491 16.28 -4.64 -1.85
CA TYR A 491 16.97 -4.41 -3.12
C TYR A 491 18.49 -4.61 -3.00
N GLU A 492 19.13 -4.01 -2.01
CA GLU A 492 20.56 -4.19 -1.73
C GLU A 492 20.90 -5.68 -1.52
N LYS A 493 20.13 -6.36 -0.65
CA LYS A 493 20.32 -7.80 -0.36
C LYS A 493 20.12 -8.66 -1.60
N LEU A 494 19.06 -8.40 -2.38
CA LEU A 494 18.79 -9.14 -3.60
C LEU A 494 19.92 -8.98 -4.62
N LEU A 495 20.41 -7.76 -4.82
CA LEU A 495 21.51 -7.51 -5.75
C LEU A 495 22.79 -8.25 -5.29
N GLY A 496 23.10 -8.21 -3.98
CA GLY A 496 24.20 -8.98 -3.41
C GLY A 496 24.05 -10.50 -3.60
N GLN A 497 22.85 -11.03 -3.41
CA GLN A 497 22.55 -12.46 -3.64
C GLN A 497 22.73 -12.85 -5.12
N LEU A 498 22.24 -12.05 -6.05
CA LEU A 498 22.35 -12.29 -7.49
C LEU A 498 23.79 -12.23 -7.99
N ILE A 499 24.66 -11.47 -7.31
CA ILE A 499 26.11 -11.43 -7.56
C ILE A 499 26.78 -12.69 -7.00
N GLY A 500 26.36 -13.15 -5.81
CA GLY A 500 26.97 -14.27 -5.10
C GLY A 500 26.55 -15.67 -5.56
N SER A 501 25.44 -15.82 -6.30
CA SER A 501 24.90 -17.13 -6.66
C SER A 501 24.34 -17.18 -8.08
N GLU A 502 24.99 -17.96 -8.95
CA GLU A 502 24.51 -18.19 -10.32
C GLU A 502 23.16 -18.91 -10.37
N ALA A 503 22.93 -19.81 -9.41
CA ALA A 503 21.74 -20.64 -9.36
C ALA A 503 20.46 -19.80 -9.17
N LEU A 504 20.55 -18.62 -8.54
CA LEU A 504 19.40 -17.73 -8.36
C LEU A 504 18.86 -17.18 -9.67
N TRP A 505 19.71 -17.03 -10.70
CA TRP A 505 19.26 -16.61 -12.03
C TRP A 505 18.35 -17.64 -12.71
N GLN A 506 18.46 -18.91 -12.29
CA GLN A 506 17.59 -20.01 -12.73
C GLN A 506 16.38 -20.22 -11.81
N SER A 507 16.24 -19.40 -10.76
CA SER A 507 15.10 -19.48 -9.86
C SER A 507 13.84 -18.88 -10.50
N THR A 508 12.70 -19.52 -10.23
CA THR A 508 11.36 -19.03 -10.53
C THR A 508 10.63 -18.48 -9.29
N ALA A 509 11.24 -18.63 -8.11
CA ALA A 509 10.65 -18.22 -6.84
C ALA A 509 11.72 -17.66 -5.91
N LEU A 510 11.61 -16.37 -5.59
CA LEU A 510 12.41 -15.70 -4.57
C LEU A 510 11.47 -15.08 -3.54
N CYS A 511 11.96 -14.97 -2.30
CA CYS A 511 11.28 -14.26 -1.23
C CYS A 511 12.01 -12.94 -1.00
N TYR A 512 11.32 -11.83 -1.23
CA TYR A 512 11.91 -10.49 -1.08
C TYR A 512 11.46 -9.80 0.23
N THR A 513 10.71 -10.51 1.08
CA THR A 513 10.30 -10.01 2.39
C THR A 513 11.52 -9.93 3.31
N PRO A 514 11.77 -8.78 3.97
CA PRO A 514 12.89 -8.66 4.90
C PRO A 514 12.82 -9.71 6.01
N GLU A 515 13.97 -10.28 6.37
CA GLU A 515 14.07 -11.32 7.41
C GLU A 515 13.51 -10.86 8.76
N GLU A 516 13.69 -9.58 9.10
CA GLU A 516 13.14 -8.98 10.32
C GLU A 516 11.61 -9.02 10.34
N GLN A 517 10.96 -8.75 9.19
CA GLN A 517 9.52 -8.88 9.04
C GLN A 517 9.09 -10.35 9.15
N LEU A 518 9.81 -11.27 8.49
CA LEU A 518 9.51 -12.71 8.61
C LEU A 518 9.63 -13.21 10.06
N ALA A 519 10.64 -12.76 10.80
CA ALA A 519 10.81 -13.07 12.21
C ALA A 519 9.67 -12.51 13.06
N GLN A 520 9.24 -11.27 12.78
CA GLN A 520 8.08 -10.67 13.41
C GLN A 520 6.79 -11.44 13.09
N PHE A 521 6.63 -11.91 11.85
CA PHE A 521 5.48 -12.71 11.43
C PHE A 521 5.42 -14.04 12.17
N ALA A 522 6.58 -14.68 12.36
CA ALA A 522 6.69 -15.88 13.17
C ALA A 522 6.36 -15.59 14.64
N MET A 523 6.89 -14.49 15.21
CA MET A 523 6.65 -14.10 16.60
C MET A 523 5.17 -13.83 16.90
N VAL A 524 4.47 -13.12 16.02
CA VAL A 524 3.02 -12.84 16.15
C VAL A 524 2.19 -14.13 16.14
N ASN A 525 2.68 -15.17 15.46
CA ASN A 525 2.03 -16.48 15.36
C ASN A 525 2.43 -17.49 16.43
N GLN A 526 3.30 -17.12 17.38
CA GLN A 526 3.63 -17.96 18.55
C GLN A 526 2.51 -17.88 19.59
N THR A 527 1.37 -18.52 19.29
CA THR A 527 0.16 -18.49 20.11
C THR A 527 -0.16 -19.83 20.76
N GLU A 528 0.72 -20.83 20.60
CA GLU A 528 0.52 -22.17 21.10
C GLU A 528 0.42 -22.21 22.64
N ARG A 529 -0.66 -22.80 23.16
CA ARG A 529 -0.88 -23.01 24.59
C ARG A 529 -1.77 -24.22 24.84
N VAL A 530 -1.41 -25.02 25.85
CA VAL A 530 -2.25 -26.12 26.35
C VAL A 530 -3.08 -25.62 27.53
N PHE A 531 -4.40 -25.74 27.45
CA PHE A 531 -5.30 -25.46 28.57
C PHE A 531 -5.53 -26.73 29.40
N ALA A 532 -5.50 -26.62 30.72
CA ALA A 532 -5.75 -27.76 31.63
C ALA A 532 -7.12 -28.40 31.43
N ASN A 533 -8.13 -27.60 31.04
CA ASN A 533 -9.48 -28.05 30.73
C ASN A 533 -9.72 -28.19 29.21
N GLY A 534 -8.66 -28.28 28.39
CA GLY A 534 -8.77 -28.32 26.92
C GLY A 534 -9.40 -29.60 26.37
N SER A 535 -9.45 -30.68 27.17
CA SER A 535 -10.12 -31.94 26.84
C SER A 535 -11.57 -32.01 27.34
N GLU A 536 -12.10 -30.93 27.89
CA GLU A 536 -13.50 -30.85 28.31
C GLU A 536 -14.41 -30.61 27.11
N THR A 537 -15.71 -30.82 27.29
CA THR A 537 -16.75 -30.39 26.36
C THR A 537 -17.48 -29.17 26.91
N LEU A 538 -18.29 -28.53 26.08
CA LEU A 538 -19.07 -27.36 26.50
C LEU A 538 -20.03 -27.70 27.65
N TYR A 539 -20.64 -28.89 27.60
CA TYR A 539 -21.55 -29.33 28.64
C TYR A 539 -20.83 -29.74 29.93
N SER A 540 -19.65 -30.39 29.84
CA SER A 540 -18.90 -30.73 31.04
C SER A 540 -18.37 -29.49 31.78
N LEU A 541 -17.99 -28.43 31.05
CA LEU A 541 -17.66 -27.13 31.66
C LEU A 541 -18.85 -26.53 32.40
N PHE A 542 -20.04 -26.56 31.81
CA PHE A 542 -21.27 -26.13 32.49
C PHE A 542 -21.56 -26.98 33.75
N LEU A 543 -21.47 -28.31 33.66
CA LEU A 543 -21.72 -29.21 34.80
C LEU A 543 -20.78 -28.93 35.98
N LYS A 544 -19.51 -28.59 35.71
CA LYS A 544 -18.55 -28.20 36.77
C LYS A 544 -19.01 -26.96 37.53
N GLN A 545 -19.52 -25.95 36.83
CA GLN A 545 -20.06 -24.74 37.47
C GLN A 545 -21.38 -25.02 38.17
N ALA A 546 -22.27 -25.80 37.54
CA ALA A 546 -23.56 -26.15 38.13
C ALA A 546 -23.44 -26.92 39.45
N ALA A 547 -22.42 -27.79 39.57
CA ALA A 547 -22.14 -28.49 40.83
C ALA A 547 -21.66 -27.56 41.97
N GLN A 548 -21.09 -26.40 41.64
CA GLN A 548 -20.57 -25.44 42.62
C GLN A 548 -21.57 -24.31 42.93
N ARG A 549 -22.56 -24.10 42.06
CA ARG A 549 -23.40 -22.89 42.01
C ARG A 549 -24.89 -23.20 41.91
N GLU A 550 -25.31 -24.32 42.45
CA GLU A 550 -26.65 -24.89 42.23
C GLU A 550 -27.80 -23.88 42.40
N ALA A 551 -27.74 -23.04 43.44
CA ALA A 551 -28.77 -22.05 43.74
C ALA A 551 -28.61 -20.68 43.05
N GLU A 552 -27.49 -20.44 42.36
CA GLU A 552 -27.22 -19.15 41.69
C GLU A 552 -27.95 -19.08 40.34
N PRO A 553 -28.42 -17.89 39.91
CA PRO A 553 -29.08 -17.74 38.62
C PRO A 553 -28.10 -17.94 37.47
N ALA A 554 -28.45 -18.82 36.54
CA ALA A 554 -27.74 -19.03 35.28
C ALA A 554 -28.37 -18.19 34.16
N LEU A 555 -29.71 -18.16 34.09
CA LEU A 555 -30.48 -17.47 33.05
C LEU A 555 -31.48 -16.51 33.70
N ILE A 556 -31.58 -15.30 33.14
CA ILE A 556 -32.52 -14.29 33.57
C ILE A 556 -33.28 -13.79 32.34
N HIS A 557 -34.59 -13.96 32.36
CA HIS A 557 -35.56 -13.45 31.40
C HIS A 557 -36.67 -12.72 32.18
N SER A 558 -37.47 -11.89 31.51
CA SER A 558 -38.57 -11.15 32.16
C SER A 558 -39.58 -12.06 32.85
N GLU A 559 -39.85 -13.22 32.25
CA GLU A 559 -40.81 -14.20 32.73
C GLU A 559 -40.24 -15.16 33.78
N ARG A 560 -38.92 -15.39 33.77
CA ARG A 560 -38.31 -16.47 34.55
C ARG A 560 -36.83 -16.21 34.87
N SER A 561 -36.43 -16.58 36.07
CA SER A 561 -35.02 -16.69 36.49
C SER A 561 -34.72 -18.16 36.79
N ILE A 562 -33.79 -18.76 36.06
CA ILE A 562 -33.46 -20.18 36.17
C ILE A 562 -32.08 -20.31 36.81
N SER A 563 -32.00 -21.06 37.91
CA SER A 563 -30.74 -21.38 38.58
C SER A 563 -29.90 -22.40 37.80
N TYR A 564 -28.61 -22.49 38.11
CA TYR A 564 -27.74 -23.52 37.56
C TYR A 564 -28.24 -24.95 37.85
N GLY A 565 -28.82 -25.17 39.04
CA GLY A 565 -29.39 -26.46 39.44
C GLY A 565 -30.62 -26.83 38.61
N GLU A 566 -31.58 -25.92 38.50
CA GLU A 566 -32.78 -26.11 37.69
C GLU A 566 -32.44 -26.31 36.22
N LEU A 567 -31.48 -25.54 35.70
CA LEU A 567 -31.01 -25.66 34.31
C LEU A 567 -30.32 -27.01 34.07
N LYS A 568 -29.44 -27.44 34.98
CA LYS A 568 -28.78 -28.75 34.91
C LYS A 568 -29.80 -29.88 34.94
N HIS A 569 -30.85 -29.76 35.75
CA HIS A 569 -31.89 -30.78 35.85
C HIS A 569 -32.74 -30.85 34.58
N ALA A 570 -33.29 -29.72 34.13
CA ALA A 570 -34.12 -29.66 32.92
C ALA A 570 -33.37 -30.15 31.67
N THR A 571 -32.09 -29.78 31.54
CA THR A 571 -31.27 -30.22 30.39
C THR A 571 -30.95 -31.71 30.44
N ALA A 572 -30.83 -32.31 31.63
CA ALA A 572 -30.66 -33.76 31.78
C ALA A 572 -31.89 -34.52 31.26
N VAL A 573 -33.08 -34.08 31.65
CA VAL A 573 -34.36 -34.66 31.21
C VAL A 573 -34.52 -34.52 29.71
N LEU A 574 -34.24 -33.34 29.16
CA LEU A 574 -34.29 -33.12 27.71
C LEU A 574 -33.29 -34.01 26.96
N GLY A 575 -32.06 -34.13 27.46
CA GLY A 575 -31.05 -35.01 26.88
C GLY A 575 -31.48 -36.48 26.85
N GLU A 576 -32.17 -36.96 27.88
CA GLU A 576 -32.73 -38.31 27.92
C GLU A 576 -33.84 -38.51 26.89
N GLN A 577 -34.75 -37.54 26.74
CA GLN A 577 -35.80 -37.56 25.72
C GLN A 577 -35.19 -37.60 24.30
N LEU A 578 -34.17 -36.78 24.03
CA LEU A 578 -33.50 -36.73 22.74
C LEU A 578 -32.75 -38.03 22.41
N ARG A 579 -32.13 -38.69 23.40
CA ARG A 579 -31.56 -40.03 23.21
C ARG A 579 -32.61 -41.06 22.83
N GLY A 580 -33.85 -40.92 23.29
CA GLY A 580 -34.99 -41.71 22.85
C GLY A 580 -35.29 -41.58 21.35
N PHE A 581 -34.83 -40.50 20.71
CA PHE A 581 -34.87 -40.27 19.25
C PHE A 581 -33.54 -40.59 18.55
N ASN A 582 -32.65 -41.33 19.22
CA ASN A 582 -31.31 -41.68 18.74
C ASN A 582 -30.37 -40.48 18.55
N ALA A 583 -30.58 -39.36 19.26
CA ALA A 583 -29.62 -38.27 19.27
C ALA A 583 -28.38 -38.62 20.11
N GLY A 584 -27.22 -38.67 19.48
CA GLY A 584 -25.93 -38.92 20.12
C GLY A 584 -24.75 -38.20 19.43
N PRO A 585 -23.50 -38.61 19.71
CA PRO A 585 -22.30 -37.95 19.19
C PRO A 585 -22.25 -37.80 17.66
N ASN A 586 -22.13 -36.54 17.21
CA ASN A 586 -22.16 -36.11 15.79
C ASN A 586 -23.53 -36.16 15.10
N ASP A 587 -24.58 -36.62 15.77
CA ASP A 587 -25.95 -36.41 15.29
C ASP A 587 -26.35 -34.95 15.46
N ILE A 588 -27.30 -34.49 14.64
CA ILE A 588 -27.74 -33.10 14.61
C ILE A 588 -29.18 -33.00 15.12
N VAL A 589 -29.43 -32.12 16.08
CA VAL A 589 -30.79 -31.76 16.51
C VAL A 589 -31.08 -30.32 16.10
N ALA A 590 -32.12 -30.12 15.30
CA ALA A 590 -32.54 -28.79 14.87
C ALA A 590 -33.27 -28.05 16.01
N ILE A 591 -33.01 -26.75 16.14
CA ILE A 591 -33.64 -25.87 17.12
C ILE A 591 -34.31 -24.72 16.37
N LEU A 592 -35.64 -24.69 16.41
CA LEU A 592 -36.49 -23.65 15.83
C LEU A 592 -37.22 -22.92 16.98
N LEU A 593 -36.48 -22.07 17.69
CA LEU A 593 -36.99 -21.34 18.85
C LEU A 593 -36.63 -19.86 18.74
N PRO A 594 -37.51 -18.94 19.20
CA PRO A 594 -37.14 -17.54 19.35
C PRO A 594 -36.06 -17.39 20.43
N LYS A 595 -35.48 -16.19 20.55
CA LYS A 595 -34.43 -15.92 21.53
C LYS A 595 -35.03 -15.69 22.92
N THR A 596 -35.39 -16.78 23.59
CA THR A 596 -35.97 -16.83 24.94
C THR A 596 -35.20 -17.83 25.81
N TRP A 597 -35.64 -18.08 27.05
CA TRP A 597 -34.94 -19.01 27.95
C TRP A 597 -34.99 -20.46 27.45
N GLU A 598 -36.06 -20.86 26.77
CA GLU A 598 -36.25 -22.19 26.16
C GLU A 598 -35.13 -22.51 25.17
N GLN A 599 -34.65 -21.50 24.43
CA GLN A 599 -33.57 -21.67 23.47
C GLN A 599 -32.27 -22.12 24.15
N VAL A 600 -31.95 -21.58 25.33
CA VAL A 600 -30.75 -21.98 26.07
C VAL A 600 -30.91 -23.38 26.69
N VAL A 601 -32.11 -23.69 27.20
CA VAL A 601 -32.45 -25.03 27.68
C VAL A 601 -32.34 -26.06 26.56
N ALA A 602 -32.85 -25.75 25.36
CA ALA A 602 -32.76 -26.60 24.18
C ALA A 602 -31.30 -26.88 23.80
N VAL A 603 -30.48 -25.84 23.67
CA VAL A 603 -29.06 -25.94 23.31
C VAL A 603 -28.29 -26.83 24.29
N LEU A 604 -28.48 -26.63 25.59
CA LEU A 604 -27.81 -27.44 26.61
C LEU A 604 -28.38 -28.86 26.69
N GLY A 605 -29.69 -29.05 26.48
CA GLY A 605 -30.32 -30.37 26.44
C GLY A 605 -29.86 -31.22 25.25
N VAL A 606 -29.66 -30.59 24.09
CA VAL A 606 -29.03 -31.23 22.93
C VAL A 606 -27.63 -31.69 23.29
N HIS A 607 -26.81 -30.85 23.92
CA HIS A 607 -25.49 -31.29 24.38
C HIS A 607 -25.54 -32.34 25.49
N ALA A 608 -26.55 -32.31 26.36
CA ALA A 608 -26.79 -33.36 27.36
C ALA A 608 -27.15 -34.70 26.72
N SER A 609 -27.57 -34.74 25.45
CA SER A 609 -27.72 -35.98 24.67
C SER A 609 -26.40 -36.47 24.06
N GLY A 610 -25.42 -35.58 23.92
CA GLY A 610 -24.17 -35.80 23.18
C GLY A 610 -24.21 -35.31 21.74
N ALA A 611 -25.38 -34.89 21.25
CA ALA A 611 -25.58 -34.38 19.90
C ALA A 611 -25.14 -32.92 19.72
N ALA A 612 -25.04 -32.53 18.45
CA ALA A 612 -24.80 -31.15 18.02
C ALA A 612 -26.12 -30.43 17.73
N TYR A 613 -26.19 -29.15 18.05
CA TYR A 613 -27.38 -28.36 17.70
C TYR A 613 -27.22 -27.68 16.34
N LEU A 614 -28.35 -27.54 15.62
CA LEU A 614 -28.48 -26.71 14.43
C LEU A 614 -29.53 -25.63 14.70
N PRO A 615 -29.15 -24.37 14.86
CA PRO A 615 -30.10 -23.29 15.06
C PRO A 615 -30.73 -22.88 13.72
N ILE A 616 -32.07 -22.80 13.72
CA ILE A 616 -32.86 -22.28 12.61
C ILE A 616 -33.62 -21.06 13.12
N ASP A 617 -33.51 -19.97 12.37
CA ASP A 617 -34.17 -18.72 12.69
C ASP A 617 -35.68 -18.81 12.40
N PRO A 618 -36.56 -18.64 13.42
CA PRO A 618 -38.01 -18.71 13.22
C PRO A 618 -38.57 -17.55 12.38
N GLU A 619 -37.81 -16.46 12.21
CA GLU A 619 -38.22 -15.36 11.32
C GLU A 619 -37.99 -15.67 9.83
N GLN A 620 -37.35 -16.80 9.50
CA GLN A 620 -37.12 -17.20 8.12
C GLN A 620 -38.42 -17.67 7.45
N PRO A 621 -38.56 -17.48 6.12
CA PRO A 621 -39.70 -18.03 5.39
C PRO A 621 -39.80 -19.56 5.58
N PRO A 622 -41.00 -20.15 5.70
CA PRO A 622 -41.19 -21.59 5.92
C PRO A 622 -40.43 -22.48 4.92
N ALA A 623 -40.37 -22.09 3.65
CA ALA A 623 -39.61 -22.80 2.63
C ALA A 623 -38.11 -22.90 2.94
N ARG A 624 -37.54 -21.87 3.58
CA ARG A 624 -36.13 -21.83 3.97
C ARG A 624 -35.86 -22.63 5.24
N VAL A 625 -36.80 -22.61 6.20
CA VAL A 625 -36.78 -23.50 7.37
C VAL A 625 -36.79 -24.97 6.91
N ARG A 626 -37.73 -25.33 6.02
CA ARG A 626 -37.82 -26.66 5.43
C ARG A 626 -36.53 -27.08 4.73
N TYR A 627 -35.94 -26.18 3.93
CA TYR A 627 -34.65 -26.43 3.28
C TYR A 627 -33.56 -26.83 4.30
N PHE A 628 -33.45 -26.13 5.44
CA PHE A 628 -32.47 -26.48 6.46
C PHE A 628 -32.76 -27.85 7.07
N LEU A 629 -34.01 -28.16 7.38
CA LEU A 629 -34.39 -29.46 7.93
C LEU A 629 -34.07 -30.61 6.96
N GLU A 630 -34.39 -30.45 5.68
CA GLU A 630 -34.12 -31.47 4.65
C GLU A 630 -32.63 -31.67 4.35
N ASN A 631 -31.80 -30.63 4.50
CA ASN A 631 -30.38 -30.66 4.14
C ASN A 631 -29.43 -30.79 5.35
N SER A 632 -29.97 -30.95 6.56
CA SER A 632 -29.17 -31.02 7.79
C SER A 632 -28.95 -32.43 8.34
N GLU A 633 -29.66 -33.42 7.82
CA GLU A 633 -29.69 -34.78 8.41
C GLU A 633 -30.07 -34.77 9.90
N ALA A 634 -30.90 -33.80 10.31
CA ALA A 634 -31.31 -33.68 11.70
C ALA A 634 -32.14 -34.90 12.13
N VAL A 635 -31.80 -35.47 13.29
CA VAL A 635 -32.46 -36.65 13.86
C VAL A 635 -33.69 -36.30 14.70
N ALA A 636 -33.80 -35.03 15.12
CA ALA A 636 -34.94 -34.49 15.84
C ALA A 636 -35.04 -32.97 15.66
N LEU A 637 -36.22 -32.42 15.94
CA LEU A 637 -36.52 -30.99 15.98
C LEU A 637 -37.00 -30.59 17.39
N ILE A 638 -36.52 -29.45 17.88
CA ILE A 638 -37.05 -28.76 19.04
C ILE A 638 -37.69 -27.45 18.58
N ALA A 639 -38.94 -27.21 18.95
CA ALA A 639 -39.67 -25.99 18.59
C ALA A 639 -40.64 -25.54 19.70
N GLN A 640 -41.28 -24.38 19.51
CA GLN A 640 -42.45 -23.97 20.28
C GLN A 640 -43.72 -24.45 19.55
N PRO A 641 -44.80 -24.84 20.28
CA PRO A 641 -46.04 -25.31 19.67
C PRO A 641 -46.59 -24.39 18.57
N GLU A 642 -46.50 -23.08 18.77
CA GLU A 642 -47.06 -22.06 17.87
C GLU A 642 -46.35 -22.04 16.51
N LEU A 643 -45.03 -22.28 16.50
CA LEU A 643 -44.20 -22.24 15.29
C LEU A 643 -44.41 -23.44 14.37
N LEU A 644 -45.02 -24.53 14.88
CA LEU A 644 -45.25 -25.75 14.11
C LEU A 644 -46.52 -25.67 13.25
N SER A 645 -47.47 -24.80 13.61
CA SER A 645 -48.79 -24.74 12.97
C SER A 645 -48.75 -24.39 11.47
N ASP A 646 -47.77 -23.59 11.06
CA ASP A 646 -47.59 -23.10 9.68
C ASP A 646 -46.45 -23.81 8.91
N LEU A 647 -45.86 -24.87 9.47
CA LEU A 647 -44.66 -25.51 8.93
C LEU A 647 -44.91 -26.95 8.46
N GLU A 648 -44.60 -27.22 7.19
CA GLU A 648 -44.53 -28.60 6.67
C GLU A 648 -43.22 -29.25 7.09
N LEU A 649 -43.29 -30.14 8.09
CA LEU A 649 -42.15 -30.90 8.58
C LEU A 649 -41.79 -32.08 7.66
N PRO A 650 -40.50 -32.45 7.56
CA PRO A 650 -40.10 -33.70 6.93
C PRO A 650 -40.78 -34.92 7.57
N GLU A 651 -41.20 -35.87 6.73
CA GLU A 651 -41.89 -37.07 7.20
C GLU A 651 -41.01 -37.88 8.15
N GLY A 652 -41.57 -38.22 9.32
CA GLY A 652 -40.89 -39.04 10.32
C GLY A 652 -39.88 -38.31 11.22
N LEU A 653 -39.71 -36.98 11.11
CA LEU A 653 -38.83 -36.21 11.99
C LEU A 653 -39.44 -36.06 13.40
N PRO A 654 -38.88 -36.70 14.45
CA PRO A 654 -39.37 -36.54 15.81
C PRO A 654 -39.27 -35.08 16.25
N THR A 655 -40.37 -34.54 16.81
CA THR A 655 -40.44 -33.14 17.23
C THR A 655 -40.81 -33.04 18.71
N LEU A 656 -40.02 -32.27 19.47
CA LEU A 656 -40.28 -31.92 20.87
C LEU A 656 -40.69 -30.45 20.96
N THR A 657 -41.72 -30.20 21.75
CA THR A 657 -42.13 -28.84 22.09
C THR A 657 -41.58 -28.44 23.46
N LEU A 658 -41.04 -27.22 23.56
CA LEU A 658 -40.65 -26.62 24.84
C LEU A 658 -41.51 -25.40 25.14
N ASP A 659 -42.11 -25.42 26.33
CA ASP A 659 -42.92 -24.36 26.91
C ASP A 659 -42.78 -24.39 28.46
N ASP A 660 -43.52 -23.53 29.15
CA ASP A 660 -43.54 -23.48 30.61
C ASP A 660 -43.99 -24.82 31.24
N GLU A 661 -45.01 -25.46 30.68
CA GLU A 661 -45.58 -26.71 31.19
C GLU A 661 -44.56 -27.86 31.10
N TRP A 662 -43.84 -27.95 29.98
CA TRP A 662 -42.76 -28.91 29.80
C TRP A 662 -41.68 -28.71 30.85
N PHE A 663 -41.27 -27.47 31.11
CA PHE A 663 -40.18 -27.18 32.06
C PHE A 663 -40.58 -27.54 33.49
N ASP A 664 -41.77 -27.13 33.93
CA ASP A 664 -42.26 -27.41 35.27
C ASP A 664 -42.41 -28.93 35.48
N THR A 665 -42.89 -29.65 34.47
CA THR A 665 -42.95 -31.11 34.46
C THR A 665 -41.56 -31.73 34.54
N ALA A 666 -40.59 -31.19 33.79
CA ALA A 666 -39.22 -31.69 33.79
C ALA A 666 -38.58 -31.62 35.19
N GLN A 667 -38.88 -30.57 35.99
CA GLN A 667 -38.36 -30.44 37.36
C GLN A 667 -38.83 -31.53 38.33
N THR A 668 -39.89 -32.28 37.98
CA THR A 668 -40.43 -33.36 38.83
C THR A 668 -39.95 -34.75 38.43
N LYS A 669 -39.23 -34.89 37.30
CA LYS A 669 -38.79 -36.18 36.77
C LYS A 669 -37.45 -36.60 37.36
N ALA A 670 -37.24 -37.91 37.51
CA ALA A 670 -35.93 -38.42 37.88
C ALA A 670 -34.97 -38.36 36.67
N ALA A 671 -33.90 -37.56 36.75
CA ALA A 671 -32.85 -37.55 35.74
C ALA A 671 -31.87 -38.70 35.98
N THR A 672 -31.62 -39.55 34.98
CA THR A 672 -30.87 -40.80 35.18
C THR A 672 -29.44 -40.82 34.62
N SER A 673 -29.10 -39.97 33.63
CA SER A 673 -27.76 -40.01 33.01
C SER A 673 -27.37 -38.73 32.22
N TYR A 674 -26.07 -38.45 32.21
CA TYR A 674 -25.40 -37.44 31.39
C TYR A 674 -24.34 -38.12 30.51
N PRO A 675 -24.64 -38.54 29.27
CA PRO A 675 -23.65 -39.05 28.34
C PRO A 675 -22.58 -37.99 28.07
N SER A 676 -21.36 -38.44 27.83
CA SER A 676 -20.24 -37.56 27.49
C SER A 676 -20.00 -37.62 25.98
N ALA A 677 -20.11 -36.47 25.31
CA ALA A 677 -19.43 -36.27 24.04
C ALA A 677 -17.90 -36.26 24.26
N LEU A 678 -17.14 -36.49 23.19
CA LEU A 678 -15.70 -36.30 23.15
C LEU A 678 -15.37 -34.91 22.55
N PRO A 679 -14.19 -34.33 22.85
CA PRO A 679 -13.79 -33.02 22.33
C PRO A 679 -13.81 -32.90 20.81
N GLU A 680 -13.55 -34.00 20.09
CA GLU A 680 -13.61 -34.08 18.63
C GLU A 680 -15.02 -34.22 18.07
N ASN A 681 -16.06 -34.44 18.89
CA ASN A 681 -17.43 -34.51 18.39
C ASN A 681 -17.97 -33.11 18.05
N LEU A 682 -18.96 -33.08 17.14
CA LEU A 682 -19.63 -31.84 16.78
C LEU A 682 -20.30 -31.22 18.01
N SER A 683 -20.08 -29.92 18.18
CA SER A 683 -20.85 -29.09 19.10
C SER A 683 -22.06 -28.50 18.39
N HIS A 684 -21.86 -27.93 17.21
CA HIS A 684 -22.94 -27.29 16.49
C HIS A 684 -22.66 -27.22 15.00
N VAL A 685 -23.73 -27.00 14.24
CA VAL A 685 -23.68 -26.65 12.84
C VAL A 685 -24.32 -25.28 12.67
N ILE A 686 -23.65 -24.33 12.01
CA ILE A 686 -24.21 -23.01 11.70
C ILE A 686 -24.22 -22.81 10.19
N TYR A 687 -25.38 -22.47 9.63
CA TYR A 687 -25.52 -22.21 8.20
C TYR A 687 -25.08 -20.78 7.83
N THR A 688 -24.15 -20.67 6.89
CA THR A 688 -23.71 -19.38 6.32
C THR A 688 -24.26 -19.17 4.91
N SER A 689 -24.30 -17.91 4.45
CA SER A 689 -24.68 -17.57 3.08
C SER A 689 -23.59 -18.03 2.11
N GLY A 690 -23.79 -19.19 1.47
CA GLY A 690 -22.81 -19.72 0.52
C GLY A 690 -22.63 -18.80 -0.69
N SER A 691 -21.39 -18.64 -1.14
CA SER A 691 -21.03 -17.87 -2.34
C SER A 691 -21.66 -18.38 -3.65
N THR A 692 -22.16 -19.63 -3.64
CA THR A 692 -22.90 -20.28 -4.72
C THR A 692 -24.42 -20.05 -4.65
N GLY A 693 -24.90 -19.28 -3.66
CA GLY A 693 -26.32 -19.01 -3.42
C GLY A 693 -27.01 -20.03 -2.49
N ALA A 694 -26.49 -21.26 -2.38
CA ALA A 694 -26.98 -22.27 -1.45
C ALA A 694 -26.32 -22.12 -0.07
N PRO A 695 -27.08 -22.07 1.04
CA PRO A 695 -26.52 -22.05 2.39
C PRO A 695 -25.64 -23.28 2.67
N LYS A 696 -24.55 -23.10 3.43
CA LYS A 696 -23.64 -24.19 3.83
C LYS A 696 -23.55 -24.30 5.35
N GLY A 697 -23.71 -25.50 5.89
CA GLY A 697 -23.57 -25.76 7.33
C GLY A 697 -22.11 -25.93 7.72
N VAL A 698 -21.56 -25.02 8.53
CA VAL A 698 -20.21 -25.12 9.09
C VAL A 698 -20.24 -26.05 10.30
N MET A 699 -19.43 -27.11 10.27
CA MET A 699 -19.36 -28.14 11.31
C MET A 699 -18.30 -27.80 12.36
N VAL A 700 -18.72 -27.39 13.55
CA VAL A 700 -17.84 -26.95 14.64
C VAL A 700 -17.74 -28.03 15.71
N GLU A 701 -16.51 -28.34 16.17
CA GLU A 701 -16.26 -29.36 17.20
C GLU A 701 -16.15 -28.73 18.59
N HIS A 702 -16.41 -29.52 19.63
CA HIS A 702 -16.31 -29.06 21.02
C HIS A 702 -14.94 -28.45 21.35
N ARG A 703 -13.85 -29.10 20.94
CA ARG A 703 -12.48 -28.62 21.18
C ARG A 703 -12.20 -27.25 20.58
N ASN A 704 -12.79 -26.93 19.42
CA ASN A 704 -12.60 -25.63 18.78
C ASN A 704 -13.16 -24.53 19.67
N VAL A 705 -14.39 -24.73 20.15
CA VAL A 705 -15.10 -23.76 20.98
C VAL A 705 -14.46 -23.66 22.36
N VAL A 706 -14.17 -24.79 23.01
CA VAL A 706 -13.55 -24.83 24.35
C VAL A 706 -12.22 -24.07 24.38
N ASN A 707 -11.39 -24.23 23.34
CA ASN A 707 -10.17 -23.44 23.20
C ASN A 707 -10.46 -21.92 23.25
N ARG A 708 -11.48 -21.47 22.51
CA ARG A 708 -11.83 -20.05 22.46
C ARG A 708 -12.40 -19.54 23.78
N LEU A 709 -13.32 -20.28 24.40
CA LEU A 709 -13.96 -19.85 25.63
C LEU A 709 -12.96 -19.71 26.78
N LEU A 710 -12.06 -20.68 26.93
CA LEU A 710 -11.04 -20.65 27.98
C LEU A 710 -10.07 -19.48 27.79
N ASP A 711 -9.65 -19.23 26.53
CA ASP A 711 -8.79 -18.09 26.20
C ASP A 711 -9.45 -16.75 26.57
N ILE A 712 -10.68 -16.53 26.13
CA ILE A 712 -11.39 -15.26 26.35
C ILE A 712 -11.73 -15.06 27.84
N ASN A 713 -12.21 -16.11 28.52
CA ASN A 713 -12.54 -16.03 29.95
C ASN A 713 -11.31 -15.73 30.81
N GLU A 714 -10.17 -16.38 30.53
CA GLU A 714 -8.92 -16.10 31.25
C GLU A 714 -8.41 -14.69 30.93
N ARG A 715 -8.40 -14.30 29.66
CA ARG A 715 -7.88 -13.01 29.18
C ARG A 715 -8.63 -11.82 29.79
N TYR A 716 -9.96 -11.88 29.84
CA TYR A 716 -10.79 -10.78 30.35
C TYR A 716 -11.25 -10.97 31.80
N ARG A 717 -10.77 -12.04 32.45
CA ARG A 717 -11.12 -12.42 33.82
C ARG A 717 -12.63 -12.47 34.01
N ILE A 718 -13.30 -13.17 33.09
CA ILE A 718 -14.73 -13.42 33.15
C ILE A 718 -14.96 -14.53 34.17
N GLY A 719 -15.89 -14.29 35.08
CA GLY A 719 -16.15 -15.20 36.17
C GLY A 719 -17.59 -15.15 36.68
N PRO A 720 -17.82 -15.65 37.89
CA PRO A 720 -19.18 -15.84 38.41
C PRO A 720 -19.97 -14.57 38.69
N ASN A 721 -19.27 -13.45 38.86
CA ASN A 721 -19.90 -12.15 39.09
C ASN A 721 -20.23 -11.43 37.78
N ASP A 722 -19.84 -12.00 36.64
CA ASP A 722 -20.07 -11.39 35.34
C ASP A 722 -21.42 -11.79 34.74
N LYS A 723 -22.00 -10.84 34.02
CA LYS A 723 -23.29 -11.00 33.35
C LYS A 723 -23.22 -10.44 31.95
N ILE A 724 -23.76 -11.19 31.00
CA ILE A 724 -23.85 -10.76 29.61
C ILE A 724 -25.29 -10.42 29.25
N LEU A 725 -25.46 -9.41 28.41
CA LEU A 725 -26.69 -9.22 27.66
C LEU A 725 -26.59 -10.03 26.36
N ALA A 726 -27.31 -11.15 26.28
CA ALA A 726 -27.27 -12.02 25.10
C ALA A 726 -28.11 -11.41 23.97
N LEU A 727 -27.48 -10.62 23.10
CA LEU A 727 -28.15 -9.94 21.98
C LEU A 727 -28.14 -10.79 20.70
N THR A 728 -27.08 -11.59 20.52
CA THR A 728 -26.80 -12.26 19.25
C THR A 728 -27.78 -13.39 18.97
N ALA A 729 -28.24 -13.53 17.72
CA ALA A 729 -29.13 -14.63 17.35
C ALA A 729 -28.39 -15.98 17.42
N LEU A 730 -29.09 -17.05 17.76
CA LEU A 730 -28.46 -18.38 17.89
C LEU A 730 -27.86 -18.88 16.56
N HIS A 731 -28.41 -18.45 15.43
CA HIS A 731 -27.89 -18.75 14.08
C HIS A 731 -26.64 -17.94 13.70
N HIS A 732 -26.13 -17.10 14.61
CA HIS A 732 -24.83 -16.46 14.49
C HIS A 732 -23.88 -17.02 15.57
N ASP A 733 -22.64 -17.26 15.17
CA ASP A 733 -21.58 -17.85 16.00
C ASP A 733 -21.22 -17.03 17.25
N LEU A 734 -21.36 -15.69 17.22
CA LEU A 734 -21.14 -14.85 18.41
C LEU A 734 -22.01 -15.28 19.62
N SER A 735 -23.19 -15.85 19.38
CA SER A 735 -24.10 -16.33 20.42
C SER A 735 -23.53 -17.52 21.21
N VAL A 736 -22.59 -18.26 20.62
CA VAL A 736 -21.95 -19.41 21.26
C VAL A 736 -21.20 -18.95 22.51
N TYR A 737 -20.55 -17.78 22.45
CA TYR A 737 -19.91 -17.19 23.62
C TYR A 737 -20.95 -16.69 24.65
N ASP A 738 -22.03 -16.03 24.20
CA ASP A 738 -23.09 -15.55 25.10
C ASP A 738 -23.62 -16.67 26.00
N ILE A 739 -23.76 -17.87 25.45
CA ILE A 739 -24.23 -19.05 26.19
C ILE A 739 -23.08 -19.73 26.92
N PHE A 740 -22.16 -20.33 26.16
CA PHE A 740 -21.19 -21.26 26.75
C PHE A 740 -20.01 -20.55 27.42
N GLY A 741 -19.62 -19.37 26.93
CA GLY A 741 -18.55 -18.58 27.54
C GLY A 741 -18.92 -18.19 28.97
N MET A 742 -20.14 -17.66 29.14
CA MET A 742 -20.66 -17.27 30.45
C MET A 742 -20.89 -18.48 31.37
N LEU A 743 -21.52 -19.55 30.88
CA LEU A 743 -21.80 -20.72 31.70
C LEU A 743 -20.54 -21.49 32.10
N ALA A 744 -19.49 -21.51 31.25
CA ALA A 744 -18.21 -22.10 31.61
C ALA A 744 -17.47 -21.29 32.70
N ALA A 745 -17.67 -19.98 32.74
CA ALA A 745 -17.13 -19.08 33.75
C ALA A 745 -17.95 -19.04 35.06
N GLY A 746 -19.14 -19.64 35.07
CA GLY A 746 -20.08 -19.58 36.19
C GLY A 746 -20.87 -18.27 36.27
N GLY A 747 -20.85 -17.44 35.21
CA GLY A 747 -21.55 -16.16 35.13
C GLY A 747 -23.03 -16.31 34.76
N GLN A 748 -23.69 -15.20 34.40
CA GLN A 748 -25.14 -15.16 34.19
C GLN A 748 -25.49 -14.62 32.80
N ILE A 749 -26.56 -15.15 32.22
CA ILE A 749 -27.06 -14.76 30.90
C ILE A 749 -28.36 -13.99 31.09
N VAL A 750 -28.41 -12.75 30.60
CA VAL A 750 -29.63 -11.94 30.56
C VAL A 750 -30.13 -11.89 29.13
N ILE A 751 -31.37 -12.32 28.92
CA ILE A 751 -31.98 -12.41 27.58
C ILE A 751 -32.97 -11.25 27.42
N PRO A 752 -32.84 -10.41 26.36
CA PRO A 752 -33.84 -9.40 26.05
C PRO A 752 -35.17 -10.02 25.62
N ASP A 753 -36.26 -9.39 26.01
CA ASP A 753 -37.61 -9.76 25.57
C ASP A 753 -37.72 -9.78 24.03
N ALA A 754 -38.25 -10.88 23.49
CA ALA A 754 -38.27 -11.13 22.05
C ALA A 754 -38.89 -9.97 21.22
N PRO A 755 -40.03 -9.35 21.60
CA PRO A 755 -40.63 -8.22 20.85
C PRO A 755 -39.77 -6.95 20.86
N GLN A 756 -38.91 -6.77 21.87
CA GLN A 756 -38.07 -5.60 22.08
C GLN A 756 -36.58 -5.91 21.86
N ARG A 757 -36.30 -7.00 21.15
CA ARG A 757 -34.93 -7.50 20.98
C ARG A 757 -34.00 -6.52 20.27
N LYS A 758 -34.54 -5.65 19.41
CA LYS A 758 -33.82 -4.58 18.68
C LYS A 758 -34.15 -3.18 19.21
N ASP A 759 -34.52 -3.07 20.48
CA ASP A 759 -34.89 -1.81 21.13
C ASP A 759 -33.76 -1.31 22.05
N PRO A 760 -33.06 -0.21 21.70
CA PRO A 760 -31.97 0.30 22.51
C PRO A 760 -32.42 0.85 23.88
N ALA A 761 -33.68 1.29 24.02
CA ALA A 761 -34.21 1.73 25.31
C ALA A 761 -34.32 0.54 26.29
N HIS A 762 -34.79 -0.59 25.77
CA HIS A 762 -34.87 -1.84 26.52
C HIS A 762 -33.50 -2.36 26.92
N TRP A 763 -32.53 -2.32 26.00
CA TRP A 763 -31.15 -2.70 26.30
C TRP A 763 -30.56 -1.86 27.43
N LEU A 764 -30.77 -0.53 27.40
CA LEU A 764 -30.28 0.37 28.44
C LEU A 764 -30.93 0.09 29.81
N ASP A 765 -32.23 -0.22 29.84
CA ASP A 765 -32.91 -0.65 31.07
C ASP A 765 -32.29 -1.94 31.63
N LEU A 766 -32.13 -2.97 30.80
CA LEU A 766 -31.55 -4.25 31.22
C LEU A 766 -30.09 -4.11 31.70
N LEU A 767 -29.30 -3.30 30.99
CA LEU A 767 -27.93 -2.95 31.38
C LEU A 767 -27.89 -2.46 32.83
N GLY A 768 -28.75 -1.49 33.18
CA GLY A 768 -28.84 -0.91 34.52
C GLY A 768 -29.47 -1.84 35.54
N LYS A 769 -30.63 -2.44 35.22
CA LYS A 769 -31.41 -3.29 36.11
C LYS A 769 -30.63 -4.53 36.57
N HIS A 770 -29.95 -5.20 35.64
CA HIS A 770 -29.24 -6.44 35.93
C HIS A 770 -27.76 -6.25 36.25
N GLN A 771 -27.23 -5.02 36.12
CA GLN A 771 -25.82 -4.69 36.30
C GLN A 771 -24.93 -5.51 35.36
N ILE A 772 -25.22 -5.41 34.06
CA ILE A 772 -24.50 -6.15 33.02
C ILE A 772 -23.03 -5.72 32.99
N THR A 773 -22.12 -6.70 32.92
CA THR A 773 -20.68 -6.45 32.93
C THR A 773 -20.01 -6.62 31.57
N LEU A 774 -20.65 -7.37 30.67
CA LEU A 774 -20.13 -7.66 29.34
C LEU A 774 -21.18 -7.37 28.27
N TRP A 775 -20.76 -6.63 27.25
CA TRP A 775 -21.50 -6.44 26.00
C TRP A 775 -20.77 -7.14 24.86
N ASN A 776 -21.47 -7.98 24.11
CA ASN A 776 -20.96 -8.69 22.94
C ASN A 776 -21.93 -8.50 21.76
N SER A 777 -21.48 -7.86 20.68
CA SER A 777 -22.35 -7.64 19.51
C SER A 777 -21.59 -7.30 18.23
N VAL A 778 -22.34 -7.15 17.14
CA VAL A 778 -21.89 -6.40 15.96
C VAL A 778 -21.81 -4.89 16.26
N PRO A 779 -20.96 -4.13 15.55
CA PRO A 779 -20.80 -2.68 15.78
C PRO A 779 -22.11 -1.90 15.67
N ALA A 780 -22.99 -2.28 14.73
CA ALA A 780 -24.27 -1.62 14.48
C ALA A 780 -25.21 -1.61 15.70
N PHE A 781 -25.17 -2.63 16.56
CA PHE A 781 -26.01 -2.65 17.77
C PHE A 781 -25.49 -1.70 18.84
N LEU A 782 -24.17 -1.61 19.01
CA LEU A 782 -23.60 -0.61 19.90
C LEU A 782 -23.87 0.79 19.37
N ASP A 783 -23.72 1.00 18.06
CA ASP A 783 -23.97 2.30 17.42
C ASP A 783 -25.43 2.75 17.65
N MET A 784 -26.40 1.83 17.47
CA MET A 784 -27.81 2.09 17.78
C MET A 784 -28.06 2.47 19.25
N LEU A 785 -27.38 1.81 20.20
CA LEU A 785 -27.48 2.16 21.62
C LEU A 785 -26.89 3.56 21.91
N LEU A 786 -25.79 3.91 21.26
CA LEU A 786 -25.15 5.21 21.43
C LEU A 786 -25.94 6.34 20.76
N ASP A 787 -26.50 6.11 19.57
CA ASP A 787 -27.42 7.03 18.88
C ASP A 787 -28.63 7.34 19.77
N PHE A 788 -29.24 6.31 20.36
CA PHE A 788 -30.35 6.49 21.30
C PHE A 788 -29.94 7.36 22.50
N GLN A 789 -28.75 7.15 23.06
CA GLN A 789 -28.26 7.99 24.16
C GLN A 789 -27.96 9.43 23.71
N ASP A 790 -27.41 9.64 22.51
CA ASP A 790 -27.11 10.97 21.96
C ASP A 790 -28.41 11.78 21.79
N GLU A 791 -29.48 11.16 21.28
CA GLU A 791 -30.80 11.79 21.12
C GLU A 791 -31.45 12.18 22.45
N HIS A 792 -31.18 11.44 23.53
CA HIS A 792 -31.82 11.60 24.83
C HIS A 792 -30.95 12.34 25.87
N ALA A 793 -29.70 12.71 25.53
CA ALA A 793 -28.74 13.36 26.42
C ALA A 793 -29.19 14.74 26.98
N GLY A 794 -30.15 15.40 26.32
CA GLY A 794 -30.68 16.72 26.72
C GLY A 794 -31.74 16.70 27.84
N ALA A 795 -32.30 15.53 28.19
CA ALA A 795 -33.24 15.39 29.30
C ALA A 795 -32.47 15.20 30.61
N LYS A 796 -32.66 16.12 31.57
CA LYS A 796 -32.01 16.08 32.90
C LYS A 796 -32.10 14.68 33.52
N ALA A 797 -30.93 14.08 33.77
CA ALA A 797 -30.68 12.70 34.26
C ALA A 797 -30.67 11.57 33.20
N ALA A 798 -30.33 11.86 31.94
CA ALA A 798 -30.10 10.84 30.91
C ALA A 798 -29.06 9.80 31.39
N ALA A 799 -29.52 8.55 31.52
CA ALA A 799 -28.76 7.42 32.04
C ALA A 799 -27.48 7.20 31.22
N THR A 800 -26.33 7.52 31.82
CA THR A 800 -25.04 7.00 31.37
C THR A 800 -25.10 5.48 31.35
N LEU A 801 -24.39 4.83 30.42
CA LEU A 801 -24.14 3.38 30.51
C LEU A 801 -23.71 3.02 31.95
N PRO A 802 -24.25 1.95 32.55
CA PRO A 802 -24.04 1.65 33.96
C PRO A 802 -22.58 1.37 34.26
N SER A 803 -22.08 1.75 35.43
CA SER A 803 -20.68 1.57 35.85
C SER A 803 -20.24 0.09 35.92
N SER A 804 -21.19 -0.83 36.05
CA SER A 804 -20.96 -2.28 36.03
C SER A 804 -20.44 -2.79 34.69
N LEU A 805 -20.75 -2.12 33.58
CA LEU A 805 -20.27 -2.53 32.26
C LEU A 805 -18.74 -2.34 32.19
N ARG A 806 -18.00 -3.45 32.05
CA ARG A 806 -16.53 -3.48 32.06
C ARG A 806 -15.95 -3.66 30.66
N TRP A 807 -16.57 -4.55 29.89
CA TRP A 807 -16.06 -5.00 28.59
C TRP A 807 -17.10 -4.82 27.49
N VAL A 808 -16.65 -4.31 26.36
CA VAL A 808 -17.38 -4.28 25.09
C VAL A 808 -16.55 -5.03 24.06
N ILE A 809 -17.09 -6.12 23.53
CA ILE A 809 -16.47 -6.92 22.46
C ILE A 809 -17.29 -6.70 21.20
N LEU A 810 -16.65 -6.16 20.16
CA LEU A 810 -17.26 -5.93 18.86
C LEU A 810 -16.65 -6.84 17.81
N ALA A 811 -17.50 -7.53 17.05
CA ALA A 811 -17.08 -8.46 16.01
C ALA A 811 -18.10 -8.58 14.88
N GLY A 812 -17.79 -9.33 13.83
CA GLY A 812 -18.72 -9.66 12.74
C GLY A 812 -18.88 -8.60 11.66
N ASP A 813 -18.44 -7.36 11.90
CA ASP A 813 -18.37 -6.32 10.87
C ASP A 813 -17.27 -5.30 11.21
N TRP A 814 -17.03 -4.42 10.25
CA TRP A 814 -16.09 -3.30 10.30
C TRP A 814 -16.43 -2.32 11.43
N ILE A 815 -15.41 -1.91 12.20
CA ILE A 815 -15.59 -1.02 13.36
C ILE A 815 -15.13 0.40 13.00
N PRO A 816 -16.05 1.40 13.00
CA PRO A 816 -15.71 2.78 12.70
C PRO A 816 -14.71 3.36 13.70
N VAL A 817 -13.74 4.16 13.23
CA VAL A 817 -12.75 4.84 14.08
C VAL A 817 -13.38 5.83 15.08
N THR A 818 -14.59 6.31 14.80
CA THR A 818 -15.34 7.23 15.66
C THR A 818 -16.03 6.53 16.84
N LEU A 819 -16.29 5.22 16.72
CA LEU A 819 -17.10 4.49 17.69
C LEU A 819 -16.45 4.38 19.09
N PRO A 820 -15.14 4.12 19.24
CA PRO A 820 -14.49 4.07 20.55
C PRO A 820 -14.58 5.40 21.30
N GLU A 821 -14.38 6.53 20.62
CA GLU A 821 -14.47 7.84 21.25
C GLU A 821 -15.89 8.11 21.75
N ARG A 822 -16.91 7.83 20.92
CA ARG A 822 -18.33 7.97 21.30
C ARG A 822 -18.67 7.13 22.53
N LEU A 823 -18.26 5.86 22.55
CA LEU A 823 -18.46 4.98 23.70
C LEU A 823 -17.83 5.55 24.98
N ARG A 824 -16.58 6.06 24.89
CA ARG A 824 -15.86 6.62 26.04
C ARG A 824 -16.43 7.92 26.57
N ARG A 825 -17.24 8.67 25.80
CA ARG A 825 -17.98 9.84 26.32
C ARG A 825 -18.98 9.44 27.41
N TYR A 826 -19.57 8.26 27.29
CA TYR A 826 -20.49 7.71 28.28
C TYR A 826 -19.77 6.90 29.36
N ARG A 827 -18.70 6.18 29.00
CA ARG A 827 -17.88 5.37 29.92
C ARG A 827 -16.38 5.49 29.64
N PRO A 828 -15.68 6.45 30.26
CA PRO A 828 -14.26 6.70 29.98
C PRO A 828 -13.33 5.51 30.28
N ASP A 829 -13.71 4.66 31.23
CA ASP A 829 -12.94 3.53 31.74
C ASP A 829 -13.24 2.19 31.05
N ILE A 830 -14.19 2.18 30.10
CA ILE A 830 -14.62 0.96 29.42
C ILE A 830 -13.50 0.35 28.59
N GLN A 831 -13.39 -0.97 28.66
CA GLN A 831 -12.46 -1.73 27.84
C GLN A 831 -13.17 -2.16 26.54
N LEU A 832 -12.66 -1.68 25.41
CA LEU A 832 -13.18 -2.03 24.08
C LEU A 832 -12.22 -2.97 23.38
N VAL A 833 -12.75 -4.09 22.90
CA VAL A 833 -12.01 -5.08 22.12
C VAL A 833 -12.65 -5.20 20.75
N ALA A 834 -11.86 -4.94 19.71
CA ALA A 834 -12.19 -5.36 18.35
C ALA A 834 -11.77 -6.82 18.18
N SER A 835 -12.73 -7.70 17.90
CA SER A 835 -12.47 -9.12 17.62
C SER A 835 -12.99 -9.49 16.23
N GLY A 836 -12.44 -10.53 15.64
CA GLY A 836 -12.85 -10.99 14.32
C GLY A 836 -12.64 -12.49 14.18
N GLY A 837 -13.21 -13.05 13.12
CA GLY A 837 -13.10 -14.45 12.72
C GLY A 837 -14.34 -14.88 11.93
N PRO A 838 -14.21 -15.62 10.81
CA PRO A 838 -15.37 -16.25 10.20
C PRO A 838 -15.90 -17.41 11.06
N THR A 839 -17.11 -17.87 10.75
CA THR A 839 -17.70 -19.05 11.41
C THR A 839 -16.82 -20.29 11.25
N GLU A 840 -16.12 -20.42 10.13
CA GLU A 840 -15.22 -21.53 9.82
C GLU A 840 -13.95 -21.60 10.70
N THR A 841 -13.69 -20.59 11.54
CA THR A 841 -12.57 -20.55 12.49
C THR A 841 -13.00 -20.35 13.95
N THR A 842 -14.29 -20.56 14.22
CA THR A 842 -14.87 -20.64 15.56
C THR A 842 -14.91 -19.32 16.34
N ILE A 843 -15.98 -18.55 16.10
CA ILE A 843 -16.37 -17.32 16.82
C ILE A 843 -15.41 -16.14 16.57
N TRP A 844 -14.22 -16.23 17.16
CA TRP A 844 -13.15 -15.25 17.03
C TRP A 844 -11.83 -15.98 16.86
N ASP A 845 -10.84 -15.36 16.26
CA ASP A 845 -9.48 -15.89 16.09
C ASP A 845 -8.42 -14.78 16.06
N ILE A 846 -8.85 -13.52 16.09
CA ILE A 846 -8.01 -12.33 16.13
C ILE A 846 -8.62 -11.29 17.08
N PHE A 847 -7.78 -10.50 17.73
CA PHE A 847 -8.22 -9.44 18.65
C PHE A 847 -7.28 -8.23 18.70
N TYR A 848 -7.88 -7.07 18.96
CA TYR A 848 -7.20 -5.81 19.21
C TYR A 848 -7.84 -5.11 20.41
N HIS A 849 -7.03 -4.79 21.41
CA HIS A 849 -7.44 -3.87 22.47
C HIS A 849 -7.40 -2.46 21.92
N VAL A 850 -8.57 -1.81 21.91
CA VAL A 850 -8.69 -0.46 21.40
C VAL A 850 -8.27 0.50 22.51
N ASP A 851 -6.98 0.78 22.59
CA ASP A 851 -6.41 1.75 23.53
C ASP A 851 -6.22 3.11 22.85
N VAL A 852 -5.65 3.09 21.65
CA VAL A 852 -5.38 4.26 20.81
C VAL A 852 -6.14 4.14 19.50
N VAL A 853 -6.65 5.26 19.01
CA VAL A 853 -7.27 5.36 17.69
C VAL A 853 -6.49 6.36 16.87
N ASP A 854 -5.93 5.90 15.74
CA ASP A 854 -5.34 6.79 14.74
C ASP A 854 -6.47 7.26 13.80
N PRO A 855 -6.74 8.58 13.71
CA PRO A 855 -7.79 9.10 12.84
C PRO A 855 -7.57 8.81 11.35
N SER A 856 -6.33 8.54 10.94
CA SER A 856 -6.00 8.19 9.55
C SER A 856 -6.42 6.76 9.18
N TRP A 857 -6.75 5.93 10.17
CA TRP A 857 -7.19 4.58 9.90
C TRP A 857 -8.56 4.58 9.20
N LYS A 858 -8.69 3.64 8.27
CA LYS A 858 -9.96 3.36 7.62
C LYS A 858 -10.96 2.78 8.65
N SER A 859 -10.52 1.84 9.46
CA SER A 859 -11.27 1.24 10.57
C SER A 859 -10.36 0.94 11.75
N ILE A 860 -10.96 0.64 12.88
CA ILE A 860 -10.24 -0.02 13.98
C ILE A 860 -9.68 -1.36 13.45
N PRO A 861 -8.39 -1.65 13.69
CA PRO A 861 -7.78 -2.91 13.28
C PRO A 861 -8.26 -4.07 14.16
N TYR A 862 -8.22 -5.29 13.62
CA TYR A 862 -8.51 -6.51 14.38
C TYR A 862 -7.30 -7.06 15.14
N GLY A 863 -6.10 -6.53 14.91
CA GLY A 863 -4.93 -6.78 15.76
C GLY A 863 -4.23 -8.11 15.49
N LYS A 864 -4.05 -8.93 16.53
CA LYS A 864 -3.18 -10.11 16.52
C LYS A 864 -3.95 -11.41 16.79
N PRO A 865 -3.44 -12.56 16.37
CA PRO A 865 -4.13 -13.83 16.57
C PRO A 865 -4.37 -14.11 18.06
N LEU A 866 -5.51 -14.71 18.36
CA LEU A 866 -5.83 -15.24 19.68
C LEU A 866 -5.07 -16.55 19.95
N THR A 867 -5.19 -17.09 21.17
CA THR A 867 -4.50 -18.32 21.57
C THR A 867 -4.81 -19.50 20.62
N ASN A 868 -3.78 -20.26 20.27
CA ASN A 868 -3.80 -21.38 19.31
C ASN A 868 -4.33 -21.02 17.92
N SER A 869 -4.26 -19.74 17.53
CA SER A 869 -4.68 -19.23 16.21
C SER A 869 -3.49 -18.59 15.50
N ARG A 870 -3.40 -18.76 14.18
CA ARG A 870 -2.30 -18.27 13.36
C ARG A 870 -2.83 -17.62 12.10
N TYR A 871 -2.20 -16.52 11.70
CA TYR A 871 -2.53 -15.74 10.52
C TYR A 871 -1.35 -15.64 9.57
N TYR A 872 -1.63 -15.85 8.30
CA TYR A 872 -0.70 -15.62 7.21
C TYR A 872 -1.35 -14.73 6.17
N ILE A 873 -0.65 -13.67 5.80
CA ILE A 873 -1.06 -12.82 4.68
C ILE A 873 -0.16 -13.15 3.51
N LEU A 874 -0.73 -13.76 2.49
CA LEU A 874 0.00 -14.35 1.38
C LEU A 874 -0.40 -13.71 0.04
N ASN A 875 0.54 -13.65 -0.89
CA ASN A 875 0.22 -13.33 -2.29
C ASN A 875 -0.34 -14.57 -3.01
N LYS A 876 -0.65 -14.41 -4.30
CA LYS A 876 -1.17 -15.49 -5.16
C LYS A 876 -0.22 -16.68 -5.32
N LEU A 877 1.07 -16.50 -4.99
CA LEU A 877 2.11 -17.54 -5.02
C LEU A 877 2.30 -18.20 -3.64
N LEU A 878 1.39 -17.96 -2.68
CA LEU A 878 1.46 -18.45 -1.30
C LEU A 878 2.74 -18.01 -0.56
N LYS A 879 3.29 -16.84 -0.91
CA LYS A 879 4.43 -16.23 -0.21
C LYS A 879 3.96 -15.10 0.70
N PRO A 880 4.58 -14.92 1.88
CA PRO A 880 4.29 -13.78 2.75
C PRO A 880 4.44 -12.46 2.00
N VAL A 881 3.43 -11.60 2.10
CA VAL A 881 3.55 -10.22 1.61
C VAL A 881 4.23 -9.35 2.67
N PRO A 882 4.98 -8.32 2.27
CA PRO A 882 5.56 -7.36 3.19
C PRO A 882 4.50 -6.57 3.96
N VAL A 883 4.94 -5.92 5.04
CA VAL A 883 4.12 -4.93 5.76
C VAL A 883 3.60 -3.86 4.78
N TRP A 884 2.36 -3.39 5.00
CA TRP A 884 1.60 -2.43 4.17
C TRP A 884 1.02 -2.99 2.86
N VAL A 885 1.47 -4.16 2.41
CA VAL A 885 1.01 -4.76 1.16
C VAL A 885 -0.23 -5.62 1.42
N PRO A 886 -1.35 -5.41 0.69
CA PRO A 886 -2.53 -6.26 0.83
C PRO A 886 -2.26 -7.67 0.24
N GLY A 887 -2.72 -8.70 0.95
CA GLY A 887 -2.68 -10.09 0.49
C GLY A 887 -3.94 -10.87 0.84
N GLU A 888 -3.99 -12.13 0.42
CA GLU A 888 -5.03 -13.08 0.84
C GLU A 888 -4.74 -13.56 2.27
N MET A 889 -5.79 -13.66 3.08
CA MET A 889 -5.69 -14.01 4.50
C MET A 889 -5.92 -15.52 4.68
N TYR A 890 -4.97 -16.18 5.34
CA TYR A 890 -5.02 -17.60 5.67
C TYR A 890 -4.97 -17.76 7.18
N ILE A 891 -5.89 -18.57 7.71
CA ILE A 891 -6.04 -18.79 9.14
C ILE A 891 -5.80 -20.26 9.45
N ALA A 892 -4.98 -20.54 10.45
CA ALA A 892 -4.67 -21.88 10.90
C ALA A 892 -4.76 -22.00 12.42
N GLY A 893 -4.80 -23.22 12.93
CA GLY A 893 -4.78 -23.52 14.36
C GLY A 893 -6.06 -24.16 14.89
N ALA A 894 -6.22 -24.15 16.21
CA ALA A 894 -7.26 -24.91 16.90
C ALA A 894 -8.69 -24.40 16.66
N GLY A 895 -8.85 -23.17 16.14
CA GLY A 895 -10.16 -22.62 15.77
C GLY A 895 -10.71 -23.17 14.46
N VAL A 896 -9.87 -23.74 13.58
CA VAL A 896 -10.31 -24.24 12.27
C VAL A 896 -11.30 -25.39 12.44
N THR A 897 -12.49 -25.23 11.87
CA THR A 897 -13.61 -26.15 11.97
C THR A 897 -13.41 -27.41 11.14
N ARG A 898 -14.27 -28.42 11.33
CA ARG A 898 -14.20 -29.71 10.60
C ARG A 898 -14.45 -29.54 9.09
N GLY A 899 -15.15 -28.48 8.69
CA GLY A 899 -15.51 -28.15 7.31
C GLY A 899 -17.01 -27.96 7.13
N TYR A 900 -17.49 -28.16 5.91
CA TYR A 900 -18.90 -27.99 5.58
C TYR A 900 -19.66 -29.32 5.55
N LEU A 901 -20.88 -29.31 6.08
CA LEU A 901 -21.82 -30.43 6.02
C LEU A 901 -22.12 -30.77 4.56
N ASN A 902 -22.15 -32.06 4.23
CA ASN A 902 -22.46 -32.59 2.90
C ASN A 902 -21.52 -32.11 1.76
N ASP A 903 -20.31 -31.65 2.09
CA ASP A 903 -19.31 -31.16 1.11
C ASP A 903 -17.89 -31.64 1.47
N PRO A 904 -17.58 -32.95 1.28
CA PRO A 904 -16.31 -33.54 1.70
C PRO A 904 -15.08 -33.02 0.93
N GLU A 905 -15.26 -32.45 -0.28
CA GLU A 905 -14.19 -31.87 -1.08
C GLU A 905 -13.71 -30.51 -0.54
N LYS A 906 -14.52 -29.82 0.26
CA LYS A 906 -14.18 -28.53 0.90
C LYS A 906 -13.75 -28.66 2.36
N ARG A 907 -13.19 -29.81 2.76
CA ARG A 907 -12.57 -29.97 4.09
C ARG A 907 -11.35 -29.04 4.20
N PRO A 908 -11.31 -28.07 5.13
CA PRO A 908 -10.11 -27.32 5.40
C PRO A 908 -9.06 -28.28 5.98
N ILE A 909 -7.94 -28.48 5.30
CA ILE A 909 -6.80 -29.24 5.83
C ILE A 909 -6.04 -28.29 6.77
N ASN A 910 -6.40 -28.24 8.06
CA ASN A 910 -5.74 -27.47 9.14
C ASN A 910 -5.51 -25.96 8.88
N THR A 911 -5.98 -25.42 7.75
CA THR A 911 -5.77 -24.05 7.28
C THR A 911 -6.96 -23.69 6.39
N LEU A 912 -7.53 -22.51 6.63
CA LEU A 912 -8.61 -21.93 5.85
C LEU A 912 -8.11 -20.71 5.09
N CYS A 913 -8.38 -20.64 3.79
CA CYS A 913 -8.17 -19.43 2.99
C CYS A 913 -9.45 -18.59 2.97
N ILE A 914 -9.34 -17.31 3.33
CA ILE A 914 -10.42 -16.33 3.19
C ILE A 914 -10.06 -15.36 2.07
N ARG A 915 -10.83 -15.41 0.99
CA ARG A 915 -10.75 -14.42 -0.09
C ARG A 915 -11.65 -13.24 0.26
N THR A 916 -11.06 -12.12 0.66
CA THR A 916 -11.78 -10.86 0.84
C THR A 916 -12.10 -10.26 -0.53
N ARG A 917 -13.38 -10.19 -0.90
CA ARG A 917 -13.85 -9.40 -2.05
C ARG A 917 -14.17 -7.99 -1.58
N GLY A 918 -13.23 -7.06 -1.75
CA GLY A 918 -13.46 -5.62 -1.53
C GLY A 918 -12.39 -4.95 -0.67
N SER A 919 -11.84 -3.85 -1.18
CA SER A 919 -10.93 -2.86 -0.55
C SER A 919 -9.91 -3.38 0.50
N GLY A 920 -8.62 -3.37 0.15
CA GLY A 920 -7.45 -3.83 0.92
C GLY A 920 -7.16 -3.18 2.29
N SER A 921 -8.17 -2.74 3.02
CA SER A 921 -8.07 -2.07 4.32
C SER A 921 -7.88 -3.05 5.49
N ILE A 922 -8.44 -4.27 5.41
CA ILE A 922 -8.46 -5.23 6.54
C ILE A 922 -7.09 -5.89 6.75
N VAL A 923 -6.28 -6.00 5.68
CA VAL A 923 -5.09 -6.86 5.67
C VAL A 923 -3.81 -6.13 6.05
N ALA A 924 -3.68 -4.84 5.73
CA ALA A 924 -2.54 -4.02 6.14
C ALA A 924 -2.48 -3.79 7.67
N ALA A 925 -3.63 -3.87 8.35
CA ALA A 925 -3.78 -3.56 9.77
C ALA A 925 -3.18 -4.61 10.73
N ILE A 926 -3.14 -5.89 10.35
CA ILE A 926 -2.60 -6.97 11.21
C ILE A 926 -1.09 -6.78 11.44
N TRP A 927 -0.36 -6.43 10.38
CA TRP A 927 1.09 -6.27 10.46
C TRP A 927 1.52 -4.88 10.99
N ALA A 928 0.82 -3.81 10.59
CA ALA A 928 1.13 -2.45 11.02
C ALA A 928 0.99 -2.26 12.54
N VAL A 929 -0.02 -2.89 13.16
CA VAL A 929 -0.20 -2.86 14.62
C VAL A 929 0.93 -3.62 15.32
N GLY A 930 1.31 -4.79 14.80
CA GLY A 930 2.43 -5.56 15.34
C GLY A 930 3.78 -4.84 15.27
N CYS A 931 4.01 -3.98 14.26
CA CYS A 931 5.25 -3.19 14.14
C CYS A 931 5.26 -1.98 15.07
N ARG A 932 4.11 -1.33 15.30
CA ARG A 932 4.01 -0.19 16.22
C ARG A 932 4.05 -0.62 17.70
N THR A 933 3.73 -1.87 18.01
CA THR A 933 3.84 -2.43 19.37
C THR A 933 5.07 -3.33 19.52
N ALA A 934 6.26 -2.73 19.63
CA ALA A 934 7.44 -3.39 20.18
C ALA A 934 7.18 -3.82 21.65
N PRO A 935 7.83 -4.87 22.18
CA PRO A 935 7.38 -5.58 23.37
C PRO A 935 7.53 -4.73 24.63
N SER A 936 6.44 -4.58 25.39
CA SER A 936 6.52 -4.22 26.80
C SER A 936 7.04 -5.42 27.58
N SER A 937 8.36 -5.61 27.63
CA SER A 937 8.99 -6.49 28.61
C SER A 937 8.95 -5.79 29.97
N SER A 938 8.05 -6.23 30.84
CA SER A 938 8.02 -5.84 32.24
C SER A 938 9.08 -6.61 33.02
N SER A 939 10.24 -5.99 33.23
CA SER A 939 11.12 -6.23 34.38
C SER A 939 12.15 -5.10 34.45
N ASP A 940 11.76 -4.00 35.10
CA ASP A 940 12.59 -3.23 36.03
C ASP A 940 11.88 -1.91 36.37
N GLU A 941 11.18 -1.94 37.50
CA GLU A 941 10.90 -0.72 38.25
C GLU A 941 12.24 -0.14 38.75
N THR A 942 12.36 1.18 38.62
CA THR A 942 13.42 2.04 39.18
C THR A 942 14.68 2.18 38.33
N ILE A 943 14.68 3.20 37.45
CA ILE A 943 15.70 4.26 37.27
C ILE A 943 15.45 4.90 35.90
N PHE A 944 14.66 5.98 35.85
CA PHE A 944 14.81 7.10 34.91
C PHE A 944 13.88 8.24 35.33
N LYS A 945 14.15 8.81 36.52
CA LYS A 945 13.83 10.20 36.83
C LYS A 945 15.07 11.03 36.49
N SER A 946 15.11 11.62 35.30
CA SER A 946 15.69 12.95 35.02
C SER A 946 15.95 13.11 33.52
N LYS A 947 15.13 13.94 32.89
CA LYS A 947 15.46 14.96 31.87
C LYS A 947 14.16 15.39 31.22
N TYR A 948 13.47 16.31 31.90
CA TYR A 948 12.71 17.44 31.33
C TYR A 948 12.25 18.28 32.52
N ALA A 949 13.22 18.94 33.14
CA ALA A 949 13.03 20.05 34.05
C ALA A 949 13.95 21.17 33.57
N GLY A 950 13.36 22.31 33.19
CA GLY A 950 14.07 23.56 32.97
C GLY A 950 13.95 24.14 31.55
N SER A 951 12.88 24.88 31.28
CA SER A 951 12.96 26.34 31.19
C SER A 951 11.57 26.96 31.02
N VAL A 952 10.96 27.35 32.14
CA VAL A 952 9.91 28.38 32.22
C VAL A 952 10.53 29.56 32.97
N SER A 953 10.18 30.79 32.54
CA SER A 953 10.39 32.09 33.22
C SER A 953 11.75 32.76 32.93
N SER A 954 11.88 34.03 32.54
CA SER A 954 11.13 35.27 32.83
C SER A 954 11.51 36.37 31.80
N TYR A 955 10.72 37.42 31.55
CA TYR A 955 10.87 38.68 32.30
C TYR A 955 9.59 39.56 32.35
N ARG A 956 9.26 39.90 33.60
CA ARG A 956 8.39 40.95 34.18
C ARG A 956 9.05 42.36 33.99
N LYS A 957 8.51 43.55 34.29
CA LYS A 957 7.28 44.12 34.91
C LYS A 957 7.33 45.67 34.80
N SER A 958 6.15 46.31 34.75
CA SER A 958 5.73 47.58 35.41
C SER A 958 6.47 48.92 35.15
N SER A 959 5.83 50.09 35.00
CA SER A 959 5.01 50.73 36.06
C SER A 959 4.42 52.11 35.67
N ILE A 960 3.18 52.37 36.13
CA ILE A 960 2.64 53.60 36.81
C ILE A 960 2.60 54.96 36.06
N ARG A 961 1.42 55.62 35.91
CA ARG A 961 0.88 56.71 36.79
C ARG A 961 -0.37 57.48 36.23
N ARG A 962 -1.33 57.72 37.15
CA ARG A 962 -2.22 58.90 37.38
C ARG A 962 -3.32 59.37 36.39
N GLU A 963 -4.56 59.26 36.91
CA GLU A 963 -5.55 60.33 37.18
C GLU A 963 -6.22 61.18 36.06
N ARG A 964 -7.55 60.97 36.01
CA ARG A 964 -8.68 61.94 36.10
C ARG A 964 -9.14 62.75 34.86
N ILE A 965 -10.45 62.57 34.60
CA ILE A 965 -11.55 63.58 34.59
C ILE A 965 -12.33 63.82 33.26
N ARG A 966 -13.66 63.59 33.38
CA ARG A 966 -14.83 64.21 32.69
C ARG A 966 -15.12 63.78 31.23
N LYS A 967 -16.36 63.57 30.77
CA LYS A 967 -17.75 64.03 31.13
C LYS A 967 -18.72 63.07 30.38
N SER A 968 -19.70 62.40 31.00
CA SER A 968 -21.06 62.81 31.43
C SER A 968 -22.19 62.67 30.38
N ASN A 969 -23.21 61.90 30.76
CA ASN A 969 -24.68 62.07 30.60
C ASN A 969 -25.40 61.79 29.25
N THR A 970 -26.22 60.71 29.26
CA THR A 970 -27.69 60.61 29.02
C THR A 970 -28.49 61.82 28.46
N PRO A 971 -29.77 61.68 28.04
CA PRO A 971 -30.52 60.62 27.31
C PRO A 971 -31.50 61.19 26.21
N LEU A 972 -32.17 60.33 25.40
CA LEU A 972 -33.59 60.34 24.85
C LEU A 972 -34.30 61.67 24.42
N PRO A 973 -35.51 61.70 23.76
CA PRO A 973 -36.36 60.70 23.07
C PRO A 973 -37.07 61.19 21.76
N MET A 974 -38.02 60.34 21.26
CA MET A 974 -39.29 60.66 20.54
C MET A 974 -39.20 61.10 19.04
N SER A 975 -40.05 60.66 18.10
CA SER A 975 -41.36 59.98 18.16
C SER A 975 -41.81 59.42 16.79
N SER A 976 -42.72 58.43 16.86
CA SER A 976 -43.77 58.03 15.89
C SER A 976 -43.33 57.34 14.58
N SER A 977 -43.89 56.23 14.11
CA SER A 977 -45.24 55.66 14.27
C SER A 977 -45.31 54.18 13.80
N GLY A 978 -46.32 53.43 14.30
CA GLY A 978 -46.86 52.17 13.73
C GLY A 978 -46.18 50.87 14.17
N VAL A 979 -46.45 50.30 15.36
CA VAL A 979 -47.57 49.39 15.72
C VAL A 979 -47.72 48.16 14.83
N GLY A 980 -47.25 47.01 15.35
CA GLY A 980 -47.44 45.66 14.82
C GLY A 980 -46.70 44.57 15.63
N ASN A 981 -46.92 44.54 16.95
CA ASN A 981 -46.54 43.49 17.91
C ASN A 981 -47.12 42.10 17.49
N ARG A 982 -46.59 40.90 17.78
CA ARG A 982 -45.85 40.37 18.95
C ARG A 982 -45.34 38.93 18.67
N ALA A 983 -44.20 38.58 19.29
CA ALA A 983 -43.85 37.30 19.95
C ALA A 983 -43.61 35.97 19.18
N TRP A 984 -42.30 35.66 19.04
CA TRP A 984 -41.54 34.50 19.60
C TRP A 984 -41.84 33.02 19.21
N CYS A 985 -40.76 32.41 18.68
CA CYS A 985 -40.25 31.05 18.85
C CYS A 985 -41.16 29.83 18.61
N CYS A 986 -40.82 29.04 17.57
CA CYS A 986 -40.79 27.57 17.63
C CYS A 986 -40.03 26.94 16.43
N SER A 987 -39.11 26.03 16.76
CA SER A 987 -38.95 24.67 16.21
C SER A 987 -38.68 24.40 14.71
N LEU A 988 -37.51 23.78 14.47
CA LEU A 988 -37.29 22.43 13.91
C LEU A 988 -37.74 22.03 12.48
N PHE A 989 -36.76 21.41 11.80
CA PHE A 989 -36.79 20.18 10.98
C PHE A 989 -37.13 20.20 9.47
N ARG A 990 -36.33 19.33 8.78
CA ARG A 990 -36.55 18.63 7.49
C ARG A 990 -36.38 19.52 6.24
N THR A 991 -35.80 19.10 5.11
CA THR A 991 -35.51 17.78 4.51
C THR A 991 -34.69 18.04 3.23
N ALA A 992 -33.75 17.18 2.84
CA ALA A 992 -33.36 17.05 1.42
C ALA A 992 -33.64 15.61 0.96
N ARG A 993 -34.56 15.52 0.00
CA ARG A 993 -35.20 14.30 -0.50
C ARG A 993 -34.30 13.55 -1.48
N VAL A 994 -34.28 12.24 -1.26
CA VAL A 994 -34.18 11.17 -2.26
C VAL A 994 -35.22 11.37 -3.36
N GLN A 995 -34.79 11.36 -4.63
CA GLN A 995 -35.68 11.32 -5.78
C GLN A 995 -35.82 9.86 -6.27
N THR A 996 -36.97 9.26 -5.97
CA THR A 996 -37.45 8.04 -6.63
C THR A 996 -38.33 8.44 -7.83
N TYR A 997 -38.09 7.83 -9.00
CA TYR A 997 -39.07 7.80 -10.09
C TYR A 997 -39.53 6.34 -10.29
N ARG A 998 -40.83 6.11 -10.13
CA ARG A 998 -41.52 4.85 -10.44
C ARG A 998 -42.22 4.96 -11.80
N THR A 999 -41.93 3.96 -12.64
CA THR A 999 -42.82 3.21 -13.55
C THR A 999 -43.59 3.92 -14.68
N ARG A 1000 -43.25 3.55 -15.92
CA ARG A 1000 -44.22 3.15 -16.96
C ARG A 1000 -43.70 1.93 -17.74
N SER A 1001 -44.66 1.16 -18.23
CA SER A 1001 -44.66 -0.27 -18.51
C SER A 1001 -44.49 -0.65 -20.00
N SER A 1002 -43.84 -1.80 -20.22
CA SER A 1002 -44.01 -2.78 -21.33
C SER A 1002 -43.36 -2.50 -22.71
N PRO A 1003 -43.06 -3.54 -23.54
CA PRO A 1003 -42.51 -4.88 -23.27
C PRO A 1003 -41.29 -5.22 -24.20
N PRO A 1004 -40.60 -6.38 -24.05
CA PRO A 1004 -39.30 -6.62 -24.67
C PRO A 1004 -39.41 -7.14 -26.10
N ARG A 1005 -38.64 -6.55 -27.03
CA ARG A 1005 -38.37 -7.16 -28.34
C ARG A 1005 -37.23 -8.16 -28.21
N LYS A 1006 -37.62 -9.43 -28.31
CA LYS A 1006 -36.78 -10.56 -28.70
C LYS A 1006 -35.93 -10.19 -29.92
N THR A 1007 -34.62 -10.31 -29.81
CA THR A 1007 -33.80 -10.65 -30.97
C THR A 1007 -32.97 -11.86 -30.60
N ILE A 1008 -33.33 -12.96 -31.25
CA ILE A 1008 -32.71 -14.28 -31.23
C ILE A 1008 -31.54 -14.24 -32.22
N LEU A 1009 -30.51 -15.04 -31.97
CA LEU A 1009 -29.57 -15.72 -32.89
C LEU A 1009 -28.09 -15.47 -32.54
N PRO A 1010 -27.18 -16.43 -32.82
CA PRO A 1010 -27.18 -17.79 -32.24
C PRO A 1010 -25.77 -18.20 -31.75
N LYS A 1011 -25.74 -19.36 -31.08
CA LYS A 1011 -24.56 -20.19 -30.85
C LYS A 1011 -23.65 -20.25 -32.09
N ALA A 1012 -22.35 -20.04 -31.87
CA ALA A 1012 -21.30 -20.67 -32.65
C ALA A 1012 -20.35 -21.36 -31.68
N GLU A 1013 -19.94 -22.55 -32.09
CA GLU A 1013 -19.35 -23.62 -31.32
C GLU A 1013 -17.97 -23.89 -31.97
N TRP A 1014 -16.97 -24.23 -31.14
CA TRP A 1014 -15.65 -24.79 -31.48
C TRP A 1014 -14.57 -23.89 -32.12
N ARG A 1015 -13.53 -23.56 -31.35
CA ARG A 1015 -12.27 -24.34 -31.27
C ARG A 1015 -11.39 -23.86 -30.12
#